data_AF-I3XXA8-F1
#
_entry.id   AF-I3XXA8-F1
#
_cell.length_a   1.000
_cell.length_b   1.000
_cell.length_c   1.000
_cell.angle_alpha   90.00
_cell.angle_beta   90.00
_cell.angle_gamma   90.00
#
_symmetry.space_group_name_H-M   'P 1'
#
loop_
_entity.id
_entity.type
_entity.pdbx_description
1 polymer ?
#
loop_
_entity_poly.entity_id
_entity_poly.type
_entity_poly.pdbx_seq_one_letter_code
_entity_poly.pdbx_strand_id
1 'polypeptide(L)'
;MEKHKLLGSQFFALLFLMLLVIGGIASYTLGNFGGVSFDELGEKYIPKDDVKFSDLPLETQKRYIDKEATLAQSKEANALELENYVDEFGKAIPENAVNMQDLKRMITRLQKTLLFLHHDYFLMTNEKDELVQKIEMQQKEYEKEKQAWLQQSTQRLNEAEEHHFKNISELTLKLNDLQKENLLLSHKIESESNDLKSEIESQKAKQAQDDAKKHQEIHLAREEERAKFLSYETSIAELNTNLDALKEKLHLQEAEYQTRFENEKKELEIKNQLLESSTKQLQELEAKHTETLRLKEEAIVKENATHEEEVKHLKSELSSAKKHVDALLLESEKDLAKFKHYLDEEKKRYSELSFENQHYKEAMQAKIETLTLTVEKAKEEAAQKEQKLQELTQTITKLQAITQDIDKEVEKRVDEISQTHNKNYRIFNEKMAHFERYKQELLQQLDGQLNEYKATAKENFERIEHQNKELTQKNEALSLEKENYAKELQTVQQQLILLREKHEAMQQADMQKLKETHESLLRLQEQLKAKDESIKTLHVNHKEALKSKENAPRSNEPLNYIAQINCEDMGTGVDALSEKCKTDIKSFLSRYDRSYFFEITPIVDNSGFASLALLKTKKVGIEESEIERISALANIGLGKARAKAGGELVTSYVGEGAKISYALSNIEQAKARGFQIKVYR
;
A
#
# COMPACT_ATOMS: atom_id res chain seq x y z
N MET A 1 0.62 -56.16 60.36
CA MET A 1 1.55 -55.63 61.39
C MET A 1 2.18 -54.33 60.88
N GLU A 2 1.45 -53.26 60.60
CA GLU A 2 0.75 -52.39 61.58
C GLU A 2 1.62 -51.80 62.72
N LYS A 3 2.91 -52.13 62.81
CA LYS A 3 3.80 -51.54 63.82
C LYS A 3 4.68 -50.38 63.32
N HIS A 4 4.84 -50.21 62.01
CA HIS A 4 5.70 -49.15 61.47
C HIS A 4 5.01 -47.83 61.11
N LYS A 5 3.66 -47.78 61.03
CA LYS A 5 2.93 -46.51 60.84
C LYS A 5 2.64 -45.76 62.16
N LEU A 6 2.71 -46.43 63.31
CA LEU A 6 2.42 -45.80 64.60
C LEU A 6 3.62 -45.00 65.17
N LEU A 7 4.87 -45.39 64.84
CA LEU A 7 6.06 -44.70 65.38
C LEU A 7 6.26 -43.30 64.80
N GLY A 8 5.94 -43.07 63.52
CA GLY A 8 6.12 -41.76 62.90
C GLY A 8 5.19 -40.69 63.47
N SER A 9 3.92 -41.03 63.69
CA SER A 9 2.92 -40.09 64.20
C SER A 9 3.17 -39.71 65.67
N GLN A 10 3.59 -40.65 66.51
CA GLN A 10 3.89 -40.35 67.91
C GLN A 10 5.18 -39.56 68.08
N PHE A 11 6.19 -39.76 67.22
CA PHE A 11 7.43 -38.99 67.26
C PHE A 11 7.18 -37.51 66.90
N PHE A 12 6.35 -37.25 65.88
CA PHE A 12 5.98 -35.88 65.51
C PHE A 12 5.12 -35.20 66.59
N ALA A 13 4.21 -35.92 67.23
CA ALA A 13 3.40 -35.38 68.32
C ALA A 13 4.26 -35.01 69.55
N LEU A 14 5.22 -35.86 69.91
CA LEU A 14 6.17 -35.58 71.01
C LEU A 14 7.08 -34.39 70.70
N LEU A 15 7.54 -34.27 69.47
CA LEU A 15 8.41 -33.17 69.03
C LEU A 15 7.65 -31.84 69.01
N PHE A 16 6.37 -31.86 68.62
CA PHE A 16 5.49 -30.69 68.67
C PHE A 16 5.17 -30.27 70.10
N LEU A 17 4.98 -31.24 71.01
CA LEU A 17 4.71 -30.97 72.42
C LEU A 17 5.95 -30.42 73.13
N MET A 18 7.15 -30.90 72.79
CA MET A 18 8.42 -30.31 73.24
C MET A 18 8.61 -28.88 72.71
N LEU A 19 8.31 -28.62 71.44
CA LEU A 19 8.38 -27.26 70.88
C LEU A 19 7.38 -26.29 71.53
N LEU A 20 6.18 -26.76 71.89
CA LEU A 20 5.21 -25.96 72.63
C LEU A 20 5.64 -25.68 74.07
N VAL A 21 6.25 -26.65 74.75
CA VAL A 21 6.77 -26.45 76.11
C VAL A 21 7.99 -25.52 76.12
N ILE A 22 8.93 -25.70 75.18
CA ILE A 22 10.09 -24.82 75.02
C ILE A 22 9.65 -23.41 74.61
N GLY A 23 8.68 -23.29 73.69
CA GLY A 23 8.08 -22.02 73.30
C GLY A 23 7.35 -21.34 74.45
N GLY A 24 6.62 -22.10 75.27
CA GLY A 24 5.94 -21.59 76.47
C GLY A 24 6.91 -21.11 77.55
N ILE A 25 7.99 -21.85 77.79
CA ILE A 25 9.05 -21.43 78.72
C ILE A 25 9.75 -20.19 78.19
N ALA A 26 10.08 -20.14 76.89
CA ALA A 26 10.70 -18.98 76.27
C ALA A 26 9.77 -17.74 76.33
N SER A 27 8.48 -17.89 76.08
CA SER A 27 7.50 -16.81 76.21
C SER A 27 7.28 -16.37 77.66
N TYR A 28 7.38 -17.27 78.63
CA TYR A 28 7.30 -16.93 80.06
C TYR A 28 8.54 -16.18 80.53
N THR A 29 9.73 -16.56 80.06
CA THR A 29 10.99 -15.90 80.45
C THR A 29 11.28 -14.62 79.67
N LEU A 30 10.78 -14.47 78.44
CA LEU A 30 11.10 -13.34 77.56
C LEU A 30 9.96 -12.32 77.38
N GLY A 31 8.87 -12.42 78.15
CA GLY A 31 7.92 -11.33 78.40
C GLY A 31 7.17 -10.82 77.16
N ASN A 32 5.88 -11.11 77.07
CA ASN A 32 5.00 -10.52 76.07
C ASN A 32 4.60 -9.09 76.51
N PHE A 33 4.67 -8.13 75.58
CA PHE A 33 4.47 -6.67 75.68
C PHE A 33 5.68 -5.82 76.09
N GLY A 34 6.29 -5.17 75.09
CA GLY A 34 7.02 -3.91 75.28
C GLY A 34 8.50 -3.99 75.69
N GLY A 35 9.08 -5.18 75.82
CA GLY A 35 10.53 -5.31 76.04
C GLY A 35 11.03 -4.85 77.43
N VAL A 36 10.17 -4.89 78.45
CA VAL A 36 10.53 -4.56 79.84
C VAL A 36 10.44 -5.84 80.68
N SER A 37 11.51 -6.18 81.40
CA SER A 37 11.54 -7.41 82.22
C SER A 37 10.69 -7.27 83.49
N PHE A 38 10.25 -8.41 84.07
CA PHE A 38 9.44 -8.40 85.31
C PHE A 38 10.19 -7.76 86.49
N ASP A 39 11.51 -7.91 86.54
CA ASP A 39 12.36 -7.27 87.54
C ASP A 39 12.40 -5.74 87.34
N GLU A 40 12.40 -5.28 86.09
CA GLU A 40 12.38 -3.86 85.75
C GLU A 40 11.00 -3.21 86.00
N LEU A 41 9.91 -3.98 85.90
CA LEU A 41 8.55 -3.58 86.32
C LEU A 41 8.46 -3.40 87.85
N GLY A 42 9.17 -4.20 88.64
CA GLY A 42 9.19 -4.09 90.11
C GLY A 42 10.03 -2.92 90.64
N GLU A 43 11.14 -2.57 89.96
CA GLU A 43 12.03 -1.49 90.41
C GLU A 43 11.66 -0.09 89.89
N LYS A 44 11.11 0.02 88.66
CA LYS A 44 10.94 1.33 87.99
C LYS A 44 9.49 1.79 87.85
N TYR A 45 8.51 0.98 88.21
CA TYR A 45 7.10 1.28 88.00
C TYR A 45 6.29 1.06 89.28
N ILE A 46 5.44 2.03 89.62
CA ILE A 46 4.53 1.95 90.78
C ILE A 46 3.21 1.33 90.30
N PRO A 47 2.65 0.32 91.00
CA PRO A 47 1.33 -0.21 90.71
C PRO A 47 0.28 0.90 90.69
N LYS A 48 -0.66 0.83 89.75
CA LYS A 48 -1.67 1.88 89.52
C LYS A 48 -2.53 2.18 90.77
N ASP A 49 -2.73 1.18 91.62
CA ASP A 49 -3.53 1.29 92.85
C ASP A 49 -2.79 2.00 94.00
N ASP A 50 -1.46 2.18 93.89
CA ASP A 50 -0.59 2.79 94.90
C ASP A 50 -0.12 4.20 94.54
N VAL A 51 -0.56 4.77 93.41
CA VAL A 51 -0.18 6.11 92.96
C VAL A 51 -0.84 7.20 93.82
N LYS A 52 -0.03 8.02 94.49
CA LYS A 52 -0.49 9.15 95.31
C LYS A 52 -0.21 10.49 94.60
N PHE A 53 -0.96 11.54 94.98
CA PHE A 53 -0.77 12.88 94.41
C PHE A 53 0.65 13.43 94.62
N SER A 54 1.31 13.03 95.72
CA SER A 54 2.70 13.36 96.03
C SER A 54 3.70 12.84 95.00
N ASP A 55 3.33 11.84 94.21
CA ASP A 55 4.21 11.16 93.27
C ASP A 55 4.24 11.87 91.90
N LEU A 56 3.40 12.90 91.73
CA LEU A 56 3.41 13.77 90.55
C LEU A 56 4.54 14.81 90.61
N PRO A 57 5.10 15.24 89.47
CA PRO A 57 6.10 16.32 89.44
C PRO A 57 5.58 17.63 90.05
N LEU A 58 6.47 18.37 90.72
CA LEU A 58 6.11 19.58 91.50
C LEU A 58 5.43 20.67 90.65
N GLU A 59 5.80 20.81 89.37
CA GLU A 59 5.12 21.71 88.44
C GLU A 59 3.67 21.31 88.16
N THR A 60 3.43 20.01 88.07
CA THR A 60 2.11 19.44 87.83
C THR A 60 1.26 19.59 89.07
N GLN A 61 1.80 19.31 90.26
CA GLN A 61 1.12 19.54 91.54
C GLN A 61 0.65 20.99 91.70
N LYS A 62 1.47 21.98 91.31
CA LYS A 62 1.12 23.42 91.39
C LYS A 62 -0.03 23.84 90.47
N ARG A 63 -0.38 23.05 89.45
CA ARG A 63 -1.53 23.31 88.57
C ARG A 63 -2.85 22.79 89.14
N TYR A 64 -2.81 21.96 90.17
CA TYR A 64 -3.99 21.45 90.85
C TYR A 64 -4.18 22.18 92.18
N ILE A 65 -5.40 22.64 92.43
CA ILE A 65 -5.76 23.27 93.70
C ILE A 65 -6.31 22.18 94.61
N ASP A 66 -5.84 22.15 95.86
CA ASP A 66 -6.28 21.18 96.85
C ASP A 66 -7.81 21.25 97.03
N LYS A 67 -8.48 20.10 96.91
CA LYS A 67 -9.94 19.98 96.96
C LYS A 67 -10.47 20.37 98.33
N GLU A 68 -9.71 20.10 99.40
CA GLU A 68 -10.10 20.51 100.76
C GLU A 68 -9.91 22.01 100.98
N ALA A 69 -8.89 22.62 100.35
CA ALA A 69 -8.68 24.07 100.40
C ALA A 69 -9.75 24.87 99.63
N THR A 70 -10.23 24.33 98.50
CA THR A 70 -11.34 24.94 97.72
C THR A 70 -12.70 24.76 98.39
N LEU A 71 -12.93 23.64 99.10
CA LEU A 71 -14.12 23.45 99.94
C LEU A 71 -14.11 24.33 101.20
N ALA A 72 -12.94 24.69 101.73
CA ALA A 72 -12.81 25.67 102.80
C ALA A 72 -13.09 27.10 102.32
N GLN A 73 -12.64 27.47 101.10
CA GLN A 73 -12.93 28.77 100.49
C GLN A 73 -14.38 28.92 99.99
N SER A 74 -15.03 27.85 99.53
CA SER A 74 -16.44 27.91 99.13
C SER A 74 -17.40 28.08 100.31
N LYS A 75 -16.99 27.66 101.52
CA LYS A 75 -17.74 27.96 102.76
C LYS A 75 -17.64 29.43 103.18
N GLU A 76 -16.59 30.14 102.80
CA GLU A 76 -16.45 31.60 103.01
C GLU A 76 -17.05 32.45 101.88
N ALA A 77 -17.33 31.85 100.71
CA ALA A 77 -17.90 32.53 99.54
C ALA A 77 -19.38 32.94 99.73
N ASN A 78 -20.06 32.46 100.77
CA ASN A 78 -21.38 32.96 101.17
C ASN A 78 -21.32 34.28 101.97
N ALA A 79 -20.14 34.90 102.12
CA ALA A 79 -19.99 36.17 102.85
C ALA A 79 -20.15 37.44 101.97
N LEU A 80 -20.72 37.31 100.78
CA LEU A 80 -21.05 38.43 99.88
C LEU A 80 -22.49 38.96 100.05
N GLU A 81 -23.33 38.27 100.83
CA GLU A 81 -24.61 38.79 101.30
C GLU A 81 -24.39 39.51 102.64
N LEU A 82 -24.12 40.82 102.58
CA LEU A 82 -24.09 41.70 103.74
C LEU A 82 -25.54 42.07 104.18
N GLU A 83 -26.42 41.08 104.34
CA GLU A 83 -27.76 41.34 104.87
C GLU A 83 -27.80 41.43 106.40
N ASN A 84 -26.76 40.98 107.11
CA ASN A 84 -26.72 41.03 108.58
C ASN A 84 -25.33 41.40 109.12
N TYR A 85 -25.25 42.33 110.09
CA TYR A 85 -24.04 42.58 110.87
C TYR A 85 -23.71 41.30 111.64
N VAL A 86 -22.45 40.84 111.72
CA VAL A 86 -22.09 39.58 112.41
C VAL A 86 -20.85 39.73 113.29
N ASP A 87 -20.84 39.10 114.46
CA ASP A 87 -19.76 39.13 115.46
C ASP A 87 -18.62 38.12 115.20
N GLU A 88 -17.62 38.07 116.10
CA GLU A 88 -16.48 37.13 116.06
C GLU A 88 -16.86 35.64 115.93
N PHE A 89 -18.12 35.30 116.23
CA PHE A 89 -18.63 33.94 116.25
C PHE A 89 -19.74 33.72 115.20
N GLY A 90 -19.96 34.67 114.29
CA GLY A 90 -20.93 34.57 113.21
C GLY A 90 -22.38 34.78 113.63
N LYS A 91 -22.64 35.42 114.79
CA LYS A 91 -24.00 35.80 115.22
C LYS A 91 -24.37 37.19 114.78
N ALA A 92 -25.63 37.36 114.37
CA ALA A 92 -26.14 38.63 113.89
C ALA A 92 -26.11 39.71 115.00
N ILE A 93 -25.39 40.81 114.77
CA ILE A 93 -25.36 42.00 115.61
C ILE A 93 -26.55 42.89 115.19
N PRO A 94 -27.39 43.35 116.12
CA PRO A 94 -28.42 44.32 115.79
C PRO A 94 -27.80 45.69 115.49
N GLU A 95 -28.38 46.42 114.55
CA GLU A 95 -27.88 47.68 113.96
C GLU A 95 -27.57 48.79 114.99
N ASN A 96 -28.14 48.69 116.18
CA ASN A 96 -27.97 49.59 117.32
C ASN A 96 -26.83 49.21 118.28
N ALA A 97 -26.08 48.14 118.03
CA ALA A 97 -25.02 47.61 118.91
C ALA A 97 -23.63 47.46 118.24
N VAL A 98 -23.41 48.09 117.09
CA VAL A 98 -22.12 48.04 116.36
C VAL A 98 -21.04 48.80 117.12
N ASN A 99 -19.92 48.13 117.43
CA ASN A 99 -18.78 48.77 118.11
C ASN A 99 -17.67 49.20 117.12
N MET A 100 -16.72 50.03 117.58
CA MET A 100 -15.61 50.55 116.77
C MET A 100 -14.67 49.44 116.22
N GLN A 101 -14.50 48.32 116.95
CA GLN A 101 -13.67 47.20 116.50
C GLN A 101 -14.32 46.44 115.33
N ASP A 102 -15.64 46.30 115.32
CA ASP A 102 -16.38 45.64 114.24
C ASP A 102 -16.28 46.45 112.94
N LEU A 103 -16.38 47.78 113.03
CA LEU A 103 -16.18 48.68 111.90
C LEU A 103 -14.74 48.60 111.36
N LYS A 104 -13.74 48.58 112.24
CA LYS A 104 -12.33 48.45 111.85
C LYS A 104 -12.07 47.13 111.12
N ARG A 105 -12.71 46.03 111.56
CA ARG A 105 -12.62 44.73 110.90
C ARG A 105 -13.29 44.74 109.53
N MET A 106 -14.45 45.37 109.40
CA MET A 106 -15.16 45.53 108.13
C MET A 106 -14.31 46.31 107.12
N ILE A 107 -13.72 47.44 107.56
CA ILE A 107 -12.78 48.22 106.75
C ILE A 107 -11.59 47.36 106.33
N THR A 108 -11.03 46.56 107.24
CA THR A 108 -9.89 45.67 106.93
C THR A 108 -10.27 44.58 105.92
N ARG A 109 -11.48 44.02 106.01
CA ARG A 109 -11.99 43.01 105.07
C ARG A 109 -12.24 43.61 103.70
N LEU A 110 -12.90 44.76 103.63
CA LEU A 110 -13.09 45.54 102.40
C LEU A 110 -11.76 45.93 101.76
N GLN A 111 -10.78 46.38 102.54
CA GLN A 111 -9.45 46.71 102.05
C GLN A 111 -8.74 45.48 101.45
N LYS A 112 -8.85 44.30 102.08
CA LYS A 112 -8.31 43.06 101.51
C LYS A 112 -9.01 42.66 100.20
N THR A 113 -10.33 42.69 100.16
CA THR A 113 -11.09 42.36 98.94
C THR A 113 -10.77 43.33 97.80
N LEU A 114 -10.65 44.63 98.08
CA LEU A 114 -10.25 45.64 97.10
C LEU A 114 -8.84 45.38 96.56
N LEU A 115 -7.90 44.95 97.42
CA LEU A 115 -6.54 44.64 97.03
C LEU A 115 -6.48 43.40 96.10
N PHE A 116 -7.27 42.37 96.39
CA PHE A 116 -7.39 41.19 95.52
C PHE A 116 -8.00 41.55 94.15
N LEU A 117 -9.11 42.29 94.13
CA LEU A 117 -9.72 42.75 92.87
C LEU A 117 -8.76 43.61 92.04
N HIS A 118 -7.95 44.46 92.68
CA HIS A 118 -6.96 45.27 91.99
C HIS A 118 -5.82 44.43 91.41
N HIS A 119 -5.38 43.39 92.13
CA HIS A 119 -4.36 42.46 91.64
C HIS A 119 -4.86 41.64 90.44
N ASP A 120 -6.08 41.10 90.51
CA ASP A 120 -6.69 40.35 89.41
C ASP A 120 -6.91 41.23 88.18
N TYR A 121 -7.34 42.48 88.37
CA TYR A 121 -7.45 43.44 87.28
C TYR A 121 -6.10 43.69 86.59
N PHE A 122 -5.01 43.80 87.35
CA PHE A 122 -3.68 44.03 86.80
C PHE A 122 -3.14 42.81 86.03
N LEU A 123 -3.34 41.60 86.55
CA LEU A 123 -2.99 40.36 85.86
C LEU A 123 -3.74 40.21 84.53
N MET A 124 -5.06 40.41 84.56
CA MET A 124 -5.91 40.33 83.36
C MET A 124 -5.54 41.39 82.32
N THR A 125 -5.09 42.57 82.74
CA THR A 125 -4.67 43.64 81.82
C THR A 125 -3.35 43.28 81.12
N ASN A 126 -2.37 42.75 81.86
CA ASN A 126 -1.11 42.29 81.26
C ASN A 126 -1.31 41.12 80.28
N GLU A 127 -2.14 40.15 80.63
CA GLU A 127 -2.45 39.02 79.74
C GLU A 127 -3.15 39.49 78.46
N LYS A 128 -4.02 40.51 78.56
CA LYS A 128 -4.66 41.12 77.40
C LYS A 128 -3.64 41.81 76.49
N ASP A 129 -2.71 42.57 77.04
CA ASP A 129 -1.70 43.28 76.24
C ASP A 129 -0.74 42.30 75.54
N GLU A 130 -0.35 41.20 76.20
CA GLU A 130 0.45 40.15 75.57
C GLU A 130 -0.30 39.43 74.43
N LEU A 131 -1.61 39.18 74.61
CA LEU A 131 -2.44 38.57 73.57
C LEU A 131 -2.59 39.50 72.36
N VAL A 132 -2.79 40.80 72.59
CA VAL A 132 -2.87 41.80 71.51
C VAL A 132 -1.56 41.84 70.73
N GLN A 133 -0.40 41.85 71.40
CA GLN A 133 0.90 41.81 70.71
C GLN A 133 1.11 40.53 69.89
N LYS A 134 0.70 39.37 70.40
CA LYS A 134 0.76 38.10 69.65
C LYS A 134 -0.12 38.13 68.39
N ILE A 135 -1.33 38.70 68.48
CA ILE A 135 -2.22 38.86 67.33
C ILE A 135 -1.61 39.80 66.28
N GLU A 136 -1.04 40.93 66.70
CA GLU A 136 -0.39 41.88 65.79
C GLU A 136 0.84 41.28 65.10
N MET A 137 1.65 40.50 65.82
CA MET A 137 2.78 39.77 65.24
C MET A 137 2.33 38.74 64.20
N GLN A 138 1.32 37.94 64.51
CA GLN A 138 0.77 36.95 63.57
C GLN A 138 0.18 37.62 62.32
N GLN A 139 -0.53 38.74 62.47
CA GLN A 139 -1.05 39.49 61.32
C GLN A 139 0.09 40.03 60.44
N LYS A 140 1.17 40.51 61.06
CA LYS A 140 2.34 41.02 60.33
C LYS A 140 3.10 39.91 59.61
N GLU A 141 3.23 38.72 60.21
CA GLU A 141 3.80 37.55 59.56
C GLU A 141 2.93 37.07 58.40
N TYR A 142 1.62 36.96 58.60
CA TYR A 142 0.68 36.59 57.55
C TYR A 142 0.73 37.55 56.34
N GLU A 143 0.75 38.87 56.57
CA GLU A 143 0.87 39.84 55.47
C GLU A 143 2.23 39.76 54.76
N LYS A 144 3.33 39.48 55.49
CA LYS A 144 4.64 39.22 54.86
C LYS A 144 4.61 37.98 53.99
N GLU A 145 4.06 36.87 54.48
CA GLU A 145 3.95 35.62 53.72
C GLU A 145 3.08 35.80 52.48
N LYS A 146 1.94 36.48 52.62
CA LYS A 146 1.04 36.82 51.52
C LYS A 146 1.75 37.67 50.46
N GLN A 147 2.50 38.71 50.86
CA GLN A 147 3.26 39.53 49.93
C GLN A 147 4.37 38.74 49.23
N ALA A 148 5.11 37.90 49.97
CA ALA A 148 6.14 37.04 49.40
C ALA A 148 5.55 36.04 48.39
N TRP A 149 4.40 35.45 48.70
CA TRP A 149 3.70 34.53 47.81
C TRP A 149 3.19 35.24 46.55
N LEU A 150 2.62 36.45 46.68
CA LEU A 150 2.20 37.29 45.56
C LEU A 150 3.39 37.64 44.65
N GLN A 151 4.52 38.04 45.22
CA GLN A 151 5.75 38.33 44.46
C GLN A 151 6.27 37.08 43.73
N GLN A 152 6.34 35.94 44.43
CA GLN A 152 6.79 34.69 43.82
C GLN A 152 5.86 34.21 42.71
N SER A 153 4.54 34.33 42.89
CA SER A 153 3.56 33.97 41.86
C SER A 153 3.68 34.89 40.65
N THR A 154 3.86 36.20 40.87
CA THR A 154 4.03 37.18 39.79
C THR A 154 5.32 36.92 39.02
N GLN A 155 6.41 36.61 39.71
CA GLN A 155 7.68 36.28 39.08
C GLN A 155 7.56 35.00 38.23
N ARG A 156 6.94 33.94 38.76
CA ARG A 156 6.72 32.71 37.99
C ARG A 156 5.83 32.93 36.76
N LEU A 157 4.84 33.81 36.87
CA LEU A 157 3.98 34.16 35.73
C LEU A 157 4.79 34.89 34.66
N ASN A 158 5.61 35.87 35.04
CA ASN A 158 6.47 36.61 34.12
C ASN A 158 7.51 35.69 33.44
N GLU A 159 8.13 34.77 34.18
CA GLU A 159 9.09 33.80 33.63
C GLU A 159 8.40 32.84 32.65
N ALA A 160 7.18 32.38 32.96
CA ALA A 160 6.38 31.55 32.05
C ALA A 160 5.98 32.33 30.79
N GLU A 161 5.56 33.60 30.93
CA GLU A 161 5.25 34.47 29.81
C GLU A 161 6.46 34.69 28.92
N GLU A 162 7.65 34.97 29.48
CA GLU A 162 8.87 35.15 28.70
C GLU A 162 9.24 33.87 27.91
N HIS A 163 9.11 32.70 28.55
CA HIS A 163 9.32 31.43 27.89
C HIS A 163 8.30 31.17 26.77
N HIS A 164 7.03 31.51 26.99
CA HIS A 164 6.00 31.45 25.94
C HIS A 164 6.30 32.40 24.79
N PHE A 165 6.74 33.64 25.05
CA PHE A 165 7.15 34.58 24.01
C PHE A 165 8.34 34.07 23.19
N LYS A 166 9.36 33.49 23.83
CA LYS A 166 10.50 32.85 23.14
C LYS A 166 10.03 31.73 22.23
N ASN A 167 9.20 30.81 22.74
CA ASN A 167 8.67 29.70 21.96
C ASN A 167 7.80 30.17 20.79
N ILE A 168 6.93 31.15 21.00
CA ILE A 168 6.11 31.74 19.94
C ILE A 168 7.01 32.38 18.87
N SER A 169 8.06 33.09 19.27
CA SER A 169 9.01 33.70 18.33
C SER A 169 9.76 32.65 17.51
N GLU A 170 10.30 31.61 18.15
CA GLU A 170 10.98 30.50 17.45
C GLU A 170 10.05 29.76 16.49
N LEU A 171 8.82 29.47 16.92
CA LEU A 171 7.82 28.83 16.06
C LEU A 171 7.44 29.72 14.88
N THR A 172 7.35 31.04 15.08
CA THR A 172 7.07 32.00 14.01
C THR A 172 8.21 32.04 12.99
N LEU A 173 9.46 32.02 13.44
CA LEU A 173 10.62 31.92 12.55
C LEU A 173 10.61 30.62 11.74
N LYS A 174 10.40 29.47 12.40
CA LYS A 174 10.29 28.17 11.73
C LYS A 174 9.14 28.13 10.73
N LEU A 175 8.00 28.74 11.06
CA LEU A 175 6.86 28.82 10.15
C LEU A 175 7.20 29.63 8.90
N ASN A 176 7.87 30.78 9.06
CA ASN A 176 8.32 31.60 7.95
C ASN A 176 9.36 30.88 7.07
N ASP A 177 10.30 30.17 7.69
CA ASP A 177 11.29 29.36 6.96
C ASP A 177 10.63 28.24 6.16
N LEU A 178 9.68 27.52 6.76
CA LEU A 178 8.90 26.49 6.07
C LEU A 178 8.05 27.07 4.93
N GLN A 179 7.44 28.24 5.12
CA GLN A 179 6.68 28.93 4.06
C GLN A 179 7.60 29.31 2.90
N LYS A 180 8.82 29.81 3.18
CA LYS A 180 9.82 30.15 2.17
C LYS A 180 10.31 28.91 1.42
N GLU A 181 10.58 27.82 2.13
CA GLU A 181 10.98 26.54 1.52
C GLU A 181 9.88 25.99 0.61
N ASN A 182 8.62 26.04 1.05
CA ASN A 182 7.48 25.57 0.26
C ASN A 182 7.26 26.43 -1.01
N LEU A 183 7.47 27.74 -0.93
CA LEU A 183 7.47 28.62 -2.11
C LEU A 183 8.60 28.27 -3.09
N LEU A 184 9.82 28.02 -2.59
CA LEU A 184 10.95 27.63 -3.42
C LEU A 184 10.73 26.27 -4.09
N LEU A 185 10.19 25.30 -3.36
CA LEU A 185 9.79 23.99 -3.89
C LEU A 185 8.74 24.15 -4.99
N SER A 186 7.72 24.98 -4.77
CA SER A 186 6.67 25.25 -5.76
C SER A 186 7.25 25.86 -7.04
N HIS A 187 8.12 26.86 -6.93
CA HIS A 187 8.81 27.44 -8.09
C HIS A 187 9.72 26.44 -8.81
N LYS A 188 10.40 25.56 -8.07
CA LYS A 188 11.24 24.51 -8.67
C LYS A 188 10.40 23.51 -9.47
N ILE A 189 9.28 23.05 -8.89
CA ILE A 189 8.33 22.15 -9.57
C ILE A 189 7.77 22.82 -10.84
N GLU A 190 7.44 24.10 -10.77
CA GLU A 190 6.93 24.85 -11.93
C GLU A 190 8.00 24.98 -13.04
N SER A 191 9.25 25.28 -12.67
CA SER A 191 10.38 25.31 -13.62
C SER A 191 10.58 23.95 -14.30
N GLU A 192 10.68 22.87 -13.51
CA GLU A 192 10.87 21.52 -14.04
C GLU A 192 9.68 21.08 -14.91
N SER A 193 8.45 21.43 -14.53
CA SER A 193 7.26 21.17 -15.34
C SER A 193 7.30 21.91 -16.68
N ASN A 194 7.78 23.15 -16.71
CA ASN A 194 7.91 23.92 -17.94
C ASN A 194 9.01 23.36 -18.85
N ASP A 195 10.15 22.96 -18.28
CA ASP A 195 11.24 22.33 -19.02
C ASP A 195 10.79 21.01 -19.64
N LEU A 196 10.12 20.14 -18.87
CA LEU A 196 9.54 18.88 -19.37
C LEU A 196 8.51 19.13 -20.47
N LYS A 197 7.67 20.16 -20.33
CA LYS A 197 6.69 20.52 -21.35
C LYS A 197 7.36 20.96 -22.66
N SER A 198 8.43 21.76 -22.57
CA SER A 198 9.24 22.18 -23.72
C SER A 198 9.91 20.98 -24.41
N GLU A 199 10.47 20.04 -23.64
CA GLU A 199 11.08 18.81 -24.14
C GLU A 199 10.05 17.95 -24.90
N ILE A 200 8.83 17.80 -24.34
CA ILE A 200 7.72 17.06 -24.98
C ILE A 200 7.30 17.73 -26.29
N GLU A 201 7.17 19.06 -26.32
CA GLU A 201 6.81 19.79 -27.54
C GLU A 201 7.89 19.65 -28.62
N SER A 202 9.16 19.72 -28.24
CA SER A 202 10.31 19.48 -29.14
C SER A 202 10.31 18.06 -29.71
N GLN A 203 10.06 17.04 -28.89
CA GLN A 203 9.96 15.65 -29.36
C GLN A 203 8.76 15.43 -30.29
N LYS A 204 7.60 16.01 -29.98
CA LYS A 204 6.43 15.96 -30.86
C LYS A 204 6.70 16.60 -32.22
N ALA A 205 7.40 17.73 -32.25
CA ALA A 205 7.79 18.39 -33.49
C ALA A 205 8.73 17.53 -34.34
N LYS A 206 9.73 16.89 -33.72
CA LYS A 206 10.63 15.93 -34.41
C LYS A 206 9.86 14.74 -34.96
N GLN A 207 8.96 14.16 -34.18
CA GLN A 207 8.16 13.02 -34.61
C GLN A 207 7.25 13.38 -35.80
N ALA A 208 6.59 14.55 -35.76
CA ALA A 208 5.79 15.03 -36.87
C ALA A 208 6.63 15.27 -38.14
N GLN A 209 7.86 15.78 -38.00
CA GLN A 209 8.79 15.97 -39.11
C GLN A 209 9.24 14.64 -39.71
N ASP A 210 9.58 13.65 -38.88
CA ASP A 210 9.98 12.31 -39.33
C ASP A 210 8.81 11.59 -40.01
N ASP A 211 7.60 11.72 -39.48
CA ASP A 211 6.39 11.14 -40.09
C ASP A 211 6.07 11.78 -41.45
N ALA A 212 6.23 13.11 -41.55
CA ALA A 212 6.08 13.82 -42.82
C ALA A 212 7.14 13.37 -43.84
N LYS A 213 8.39 13.19 -43.42
CA LYS A 213 9.47 12.71 -44.28
C LYS A 213 9.21 11.28 -44.77
N LYS A 214 8.78 10.37 -43.88
CA LYS A 214 8.39 9.00 -44.26
C LYS A 214 7.21 9.00 -45.23
N HIS A 215 6.21 9.86 -45.03
CA HIS A 215 5.09 9.99 -45.97
C HIS A 215 5.57 10.44 -47.35
N GLN A 216 6.50 11.39 -47.40
CA GLN A 216 7.07 11.86 -48.66
C GLN A 216 7.90 10.78 -49.37
N GLU A 217 8.72 10.02 -48.62
CA GLU A 217 9.48 8.88 -49.16
C GLU A 217 8.56 7.77 -49.70
N ILE A 218 7.48 7.44 -48.98
CA ILE A 218 6.47 6.47 -49.45
C ILE A 218 5.75 6.98 -50.70
N HIS A 219 5.45 8.28 -50.77
CA HIS A 219 4.80 8.87 -51.93
C HIS A 219 5.69 8.78 -53.17
N LEU A 220 6.97 9.18 -53.05
CA LEU A 220 7.96 9.07 -54.11
C LEU A 220 8.14 7.61 -54.57
N ALA A 221 8.28 6.67 -53.63
CA ALA A 221 8.38 5.25 -53.97
C ALA A 221 7.14 4.72 -54.72
N ARG A 222 5.94 5.17 -54.33
CA ARG A 222 4.69 4.84 -55.06
C ARG A 222 4.64 5.43 -56.46
N GLU A 223 5.10 6.66 -56.65
CA GLU A 223 5.17 7.28 -57.98
C GLU A 223 6.16 6.56 -58.89
N GLU A 224 7.34 6.19 -58.36
CA GLU A 224 8.32 5.40 -59.10
C GLU A 224 7.79 4.01 -59.49
N GLU A 225 7.12 3.31 -58.57
CA GLU A 225 6.48 2.03 -58.89
C GLU A 225 5.37 2.18 -59.93
N ARG A 226 4.53 3.21 -59.82
CA ARG A 226 3.49 3.50 -60.84
C ARG A 226 4.09 3.78 -62.21
N ALA A 227 5.18 4.54 -62.28
CA ALA A 227 5.88 4.83 -63.53
C ALA A 227 6.45 3.55 -64.16
N LYS A 228 7.05 2.66 -63.35
CA LYS A 228 7.50 1.33 -63.81
C LYS A 228 6.34 0.49 -64.31
N PHE A 229 5.21 0.48 -63.59
CA PHE A 229 4.01 -0.25 -64.00
C PHE A 229 3.48 0.23 -65.35
N LEU A 230 3.39 1.55 -65.55
CA LEU A 230 2.97 2.14 -66.82
C LEU A 230 3.91 1.73 -67.97
N SER A 231 5.22 1.72 -67.71
CA SER A 231 6.24 1.28 -68.67
C SER A 231 6.12 -0.21 -69.03
N TYR A 232 5.76 -1.06 -68.06
CA TYR A 232 5.50 -2.46 -68.34
C TYR A 232 4.21 -2.64 -69.14
N GLU A 233 3.17 -1.88 -68.83
CA GLU A 233 1.89 -1.92 -69.54
C GLU A 233 2.05 -1.52 -71.02
N THR A 234 2.81 -0.46 -71.31
CA THR A 234 3.14 -0.08 -72.69
C THR A 234 3.99 -1.13 -73.39
N SER A 235 4.99 -1.70 -72.72
CA SER A 235 5.81 -2.78 -73.31
C SER A 235 4.98 -4.02 -73.63
N ILE A 236 4.04 -4.40 -72.75
CA ILE A 236 3.12 -5.52 -72.97
C ILE A 236 2.20 -5.22 -74.16
N ALA A 237 1.68 -3.99 -74.26
CA ALA A 237 0.86 -3.58 -75.40
C ALA A 237 1.64 -3.68 -76.73
N GLU A 238 2.87 -3.18 -76.77
CA GLU A 238 3.76 -3.29 -77.94
C GLU A 238 4.05 -4.76 -78.30
N LEU A 239 4.39 -5.60 -77.32
CA LEU A 239 4.59 -7.04 -77.52
C LEU A 239 3.35 -7.72 -78.10
N ASN A 240 2.16 -7.39 -77.60
CA ASN A 240 0.91 -7.94 -78.14
C ASN A 240 0.66 -7.49 -79.58
N THR A 241 0.88 -6.21 -79.91
CA THR A 241 0.76 -5.73 -81.30
C THR A 241 1.74 -6.43 -82.24
N ASN A 242 2.97 -6.66 -81.80
CA ASN A 242 3.97 -7.40 -82.56
C ASN A 242 3.58 -8.86 -82.74
N LEU A 243 3.02 -9.50 -81.69
CA LEU A 243 2.52 -10.86 -81.74
C LEU A 243 1.39 -11.00 -82.77
N ASP A 244 0.45 -10.06 -82.79
CA ASP A 244 -0.67 -10.06 -83.74
C ASP A 244 -0.20 -9.84 -85.18
N ALA A 245 0.74 -8.91 -85.40
CA ALA A 245 1.36 -8.71 -86.72
C ALA A 245 2.12 -9.96 -87.20
N LEU A 246 2.79 -10.68 -86.29
CA LEU A 246 3.46 -11.95 -86.59
C LEU A 246 2.45 -13.06 -86.93
N LYS A 247 1.36 -13.17 -86.18
CA LYS A 247 0.27 -14.13 -86.49
C LYS A 247 -0.34 -13.85 -87.86
N GLU A 248 -0.58 -12.60 -88.20
CA GLU A 248 -1.12 -12.22 -89.51
C GLU A 248 -0.15 -12.55 -90.65
N LYS A 249 1.16 -12.26 -90.48
CA LYS A 249 2.19 -12.70 -91.42
C LYS A 249 2.25 -14.21 -91.58
N LEU A 250 2.17 -14.96 -90.49
CA LEU A 250 2.16 -16.43 -90.53
C LEU A 250 0.94 -16.94 -91.29
N HIS A 251 -0.24 -16.37 -91.03
CA HIS A 251 -1.49 -16.73 -91.72
C HIS A 251 -1.43 -16.45 -93.23
N LEU A 252 -0.88 -15.29 -93.62
CA LEU A 252 -0.67 -14.95 -95.03
C LEU A 252 0.31 -15.94 -95.70
N GLN A 253 1.40 -16.27 -95.02
CA GLN A 253 2.38 -17.22 -95.53
C GLN A 253 1.81 -18.64 -95.66
N GLU A 254 1.01 -19.09 -94.70
CA GLU A 254 0.27 -20.37 -94.79
C GLU A 254 -0.70 -20.37 -95.99
N ALA A 255 -1.45 -19.30 -96.20
CA ALA A 255 -2.37 -19.17 -97.33
C ALA A 255 -1.62 -19.18 -98.68
N GLU A 256 -0.46 -18.52 -98.77
CA GLU A 256 0.40 -18.57 -99.94
C GLU A 256 0.93 -19.98 -100.22
N TYR A 257 1.41 -20.70 -99.19
CA TYR A 257 1.86 -22.08 -99.34
C TYR A 257 0.74 -23.02 -99.79
N GLN A 258 -0.46 -22.90 -99.21
CA GLN A 258 -1.63 -23.68 -99.64
C GLN A 258 -1.98 -23.40 -101.10
N THR A 259 -1.96 -22.13 -101.51
CA THR A 259 -2.26 -21.75 -102.90
C THR A 259 -1.21 -22.30 -103.87
N ARG A 260 0.08 -22.21 -103.54
CA ARG A 260 1.15 -22.81 -104.35
C ARG A 260 1.02 -24.32 -104.44
N PHE A 261 0.76 -24.99 -103.31
CA PHE A 261 0.58 -26.43 -103.27
C PHE A 261 -0.61 -26.89 -104.13
N GLU A 262 -1.74 -26.18 -104.08
CA GLU A 262 -2.88 -26.46 -104.95
C GLU A 262 -2.54 -26.29 -106.44
N ASN A 263 -1.79 -25.24 -106.79
CA ASN A 263 -1.39 -24.98 -108.17
C ASN A 263 -0.43 -26.06 -108.69
N GLU A 264 0.59 -26.43 -107.91
CA GLU A 264 1.51 -27.52 -108.27
C GLU A 264 0.78 -28.86 -108.39
N LYS A 265 -0.19 -29.13 -107.50
CA LYS A 265 -1.04 -30.32 -107.59
C LYS A 265 -1.85 -30.36 -108.89
N LYS A 266 -2.49 -29.24 -109.27
CA LYS A 266 -3.22 -29.13 -110.56
C LYS A 266 -2.29 -29.31 -111.75
N GLU A 267 -1.09 -28.74 -111.72
CA GLU A 267 -0.10 -28.89 -112.79
C GLU A 267 0.36 -30.34 -112.92
N LEU A 268 0.59 -31.03 -111.80
CA LEU A 268 0.94 -32.45 -111.78
C LEU A 268 -0.19 -33.32 -112.34
N GLU A 269 -1.44 -33.00 -112.03
CA GLU A 269 -2.62 -33.71 -112.54
C GLU A 269 -2.77 -33.55 -114.06
N ILE A 270 -2.54 -32.35 -114.60
CA ILE A 270 -2.49 -32.11 -116.05
C ILE A 270 -1.35 -32.89 -116.71
N LYS A 271 -0.15 -32.89 -116.11
CA LYS A 271 1.00 -33.65 -116.62
C LYS A 271 0.73 -35.15 -116.63
N ASN A 272 0.08 -35.68 -115.59
CA ASN A 272 -0.31 -37.09 -115.53
C ASN A 272 -1.34 -37.44 -116.61
N GLN A 273 -2.37 -36.62 -116.81
CA GLN A 273 -3.35 -36.82 -117.89
C GLN A 273 -2.67 -36.82 -119.27
N LEU A 274 -1.73 -35.90 -119.50
CA LEU A 274 -0.95 -35.87 -120.75
C LEU A 274 -0.12 -37.14 -120.92
N LEU A 275 0.56 -37.59 -119.87
CA LEU A 275 1.34 -38.83 -119.86
C LEU A 275 0.47 -40.06 -120.18
N GLU A 276 -0.71 -40.17 -119.55
CA GLU A 276 -1.67 -41.24 -119.83
C GLU A 276 -2.14 -41.22 -121.29
N SER A 277 -2.44 -40.04 -121.84
CA SER A 277 -2.85 -39.90 -123.25
C SER A 277 -1.74 -40.31 -124.22
N SER A 278 -0.50 -39.93 -123.94
CA SER A 278 0.67 -40.28 -124.74
C SER A 278 0.98 -41.78 -124.66
N THR A 279 0.78 -42.38 -123.48
CA THR A 279 0.92 -43.84 -123.27
C THR A 279 -0.12 -44.61 -124.09
N LYS A 280 -1.39 -44.15 -124.12
CA LYS A 280 -2.43 -44.76 -124.96
C LYS A 280 -2.10 -44.66 -126.45
N GLN A 281 -1.60 -43.50 -126.90
CA GLN A 281 -1.18 -43.32 -128.29
C GLN A 281 -0.03 -44.26 -128.67
N LEU A 282 0.97 -44.43 -127.79
CA LEU A 282 2.06 -45.39 -127.98
C LEU A 282 1.54 -46.82 -128.11
N GLN A 283 0.64 -47.24 -127.22
CA GLN A 283 0.02 -48.58 -127.26
C GLN A 283 -0.79 -48.80 -128.55
N GLU A 284 -1.56 -47.81 -129.01
CA GLU A 284 -2.26 -47.88 -130.29
C GLU A 284 -1.30 -47.98 -131.48
N LEU A 285 -0.17 -47.26 -131.43
CA LEU A 285 0.84 -47.30 -132.48
C LEU A 285 1.55 -48.67 -132.52
N GLU A 286 1.90 -49.22 -131.35
CA GLU A 286 2.47 -50.56 -131.21
C GLU A 286 1.51 -51.63 -131.72
N ALA A 287 0.22 -51.54 -131.38
CA ALA A 287 -0.80 -52.46 -131.87
C ALA A 287 -0.96 -52.40 -133.41
N LYS A 288 -1.00 -51.18 -133.98
CA LYS A 288 -1.03 -50.99 -135.44
C LYS A 288 0.23 -51.53 -136.12
N HIS A 289 1.41 -51.31 -135.53
CA HIS A 289 2.66 -51.81 -136.06
C HIS A 289 2.71 -53.34 -136.04
N THR A 290 2.28 -53.96 -134.94
CA THR A 290 2.20 -55.41 -134.77
C THR A 290 1.25 -56.04 -135.80
N GLU A 291 0.07 -55.46 -136.02
CA GLU A 291 -0.87 -55.96 -137.04
C GLU A 291 -0.32 -55.80 -138.46
N THR A 292 0.41 -54.71 -138.73
CA THR A 292 1.06 -54.50 -140.04
C THR A 292 2.14 -55.56 -140.30
N LEU A 293 2.92 -55.92 -139.27
CA LEU A 293 3.90 -57.01 -139.36
C LEU A 293 3.23 -58.36 -139.59
N ARG A 294 2.13 -58.66 -138.87
CA ARG A 294 1.35 -59.88 -139.03
C ARG A 294 0.80 -60.04 -140.46
N LEU A 295 0.24 -58.97 -141.03
CA LEU A 295 -0.26 -58.97 -142.41
C LEU A 295 0.87 -59.16 -143.43
N LYS A 296 2.06 -58.61 -143.18
CA LYS A 296 3.25 -58.84 -144.02
C LYS A 296 3.75 -60.27 -143.92
N GLU A 297 3.77 -60.86 -142.72
CA GLU A 297 4.12 -62.28 -142.53
C GLU A 297 3.13 -63.21 -143.25
N GLU A 298 1.82 -62.96 -143.15
CA GLU A 298 0.81 -63.73 -143.88
C GLU A 298 0.97 -63.63 -145.40
N ALA A 299 1.38 -62.46 -145.92
CA ALA A 299 1.68 -62.27 -147.34
C ALA A 299 2.90 -63.08 -147.78
N ILE A 300 4.00 -63.05 -147.01
CA ILE A 300 5.22 -63.83 -147.28
C ILE A 300 4.93 -65.33 -147.24
N VAL A 301 4.11 -65.80 -146.29
CA VAL A 301 3.75 -67.23 -146.20
C VAL A 301 2.93 -67.67 -147.43
N LYS A 302 2.02 -66.83 -147.93
CA LYS A 302 1.28 -67.11 -149.17
C LYS A 302 2.18 -67.14 -150.40
N GLU A 303 3.11 -66.19 -150.51
CA GLU A 303 4.08 -66.11 -151.62
C GLU A 303 5.04 -67.32 -151.63
N ASN A 304 5.49 -67.76 -150.46
CA ASN A 304 6.29 -68.99 -150.33
C ASN A 304 5.51 -70.24 -150.72
N ALA A 305 4.21 -70.34 -150.38
CA ALA A 305 3.38 -71.48 -150.77
C ALA A 305 3.20 -71.55 -152.31
N THR A 306 3.07 -70.40 -152.99
CA THR A 306 3.04 -70.36 -154.46
C THR A 306 4.37 -70.77 -155.08
N HIS A 307 5.50 -70.33 -154.52
CA HIS A 307 6.82 -70.77 -154.98
C HIS A 307 7.08 -72.26 -154.73
N GLU A 308 6.53 -72.84 -153.65
CA GLU A 308 6.64 -74.28 -153.38
C GLU A 308 5.87 -75.14 -154.41
N GLU A 309 4.72 -74.67 -154.90
CA GLU A 309 4.00 -75.31 -156.00
C GLU A 309 4.74 -75.20 -157.34
N GLU A 310 5.35 -74.04 -157.64
CA GLU A 310 6.21 -73.86 -158.83
C GLU A 310 7.44 -74.79 -158.80
N VAL A 311 8.06 -74.95 -157.63
CA VAL A 311 9.19 -75.87 -157.45
C VAL A 311 8.75 -77.34 -157.63
N LYS A 312 7.56 -77.73 -157.17
CA LYS A 312 7.02 -79.08 -157.42
C LYS A 312 6.73 -79.33 -158.90
N HIS A 313 6.20 -78.34 -159.62
CA HIS A 313 5.95 -78.42 -161.06
C HIS A 313 7.26 -78.62 -161.83
N LEU A 314 8.28 -77.77 -161.57
CA LEU A 314 9.60 -77.85 -162.19
C LEU A 314 10.35 -79.15 -161.85
N LYS A 315 10.14 -79.72 -160.65
CA LYS A 315 10.75 -80.99 -160.24
C LYS A 315 10.11 -82.21 -160.93
N SER A 316 8.86 -82.10 -161.38
CA SER A 316 8.19 -83.14 -162.18
C SER A 316 8.62 -83.12 -163.66
N GLU A 317 8.91 -81.94 -164.21
CA GLU A 317 9.45 -81.78 -165.57
C GLU A 317 10.92 -82.24 -165.66
N LEU A 318 11.72 -81.99 -164.61
CA LEU A 318 13.14 -82.37 -164.54
C LEU A 318 13.38 -83.90 -164.47
N SER A 319 12.39 -84.70 -164.04
CA SER A 319 12.51 -86.17 -163.98
C SER A 319 12.21 -86.86 -165.32
N SER A 320 11.58 -86.17 -166.28
CA SER A 320 11.24 -86.73 -167.60
C SER A 320 12.27 -86.41 -168.69
N ALA A 321 13.10 -85.36 -168.49
CA ALA A 321 14.12 -84.92 -169.44
C ALA A 321 15.53 -85.56 -169.25
N LYS A 322 15.74 -86.39 -168.22
CA LYS A 322 17.06 -86.95 -167.85
C LYS A 322 17.46 -88.27 -168.55
N LYS A 323 16.86 -88.62 -169.70
CA LYS A 323 17.22 -89.81 -170.50
C LYS A 323 17.57 -89.54 -171.97
N HIS A 324 17.72 -88.29 -172.42
CA HIS A 324 17.93 -88.03 -173.85
C HIS A 324 19.01 -87.02 -174.28
N VAL A 325 19.88 -86.50 -173.41
CA VAL A 325 20.92 -85.54 -173.89
C VAL A 325 22.31 -85.83 -173.30
N ASP A 326 22.68 -87.11 -173.26
CA ASP A 326 24.07 -87.60 -173.15
C ASP A 326 24.79 -87.57 -174.52
N ALA A 327 24.53 -86.55 -175.32
CA ALA A 327 25.24 -86.29 -176.57
C ALA A 327 25.04 -84.83 -176.96
N LEU A 328 25.95 -83.95 -176.52
CA LEU A 328 26.66 -82.99 -177.37
C LEU A 328 27.58 -82.07 -176.54
N LEU A 329 28.83 -82.05 -176.98
CA LEU A 329 29.96 -81.27 -176.51
C LEU A 329 29.79 -79.76 -176.73
N LEU A 330 30.29 -78.98 -175.75
CA LEU A 330 31.33 -77.95 -175.87
C LEU A 330 31.46 -77.19 -177.22
N GLU A 331 31.04 -75.92 -177.28
CA GLU A 331 31.83 -74.83 -177.89
C GLU A 331 31.31 -73.43 -177.44
N SER A 332 32.25 -72.54 -177.19
CA SER A 332 32.16 -71.15 -176.73
C SER A 332 32.13 -70.15 -177.90
N GLU A 333 31.45 -69.00 -177.74
CA GLU A 333 32.06 -67.64 -177.75
C GLU A 333 31.05 -66.48 -177.85
N LYS A 334 31.31 -65.44 -177.03
CA LYS A 334 31.22 -63.96 -177.25
C LYS A 334 29.89 -63.35 -177.73
N ASP A 335 29.36 -62.31 -177.07
CA ASP A 335 30.01 -60.98 -177.08
C ASP A 335 29.88 -60.12 -175.81
N LEU A 336 30.93 -59.33 -175.67
CA LEU A 336 31.22 -58.26 -174.73
C LEU A 336 30.72 -56.94 -175.31
N ALA A 337 29.83 -56.21 -174.59
CA ALA A 337 29.91 -54.76 -174.35
C ALA A 337 28.54 -54.14 -173.99
N LYS A 338 28.38 -53.76 -172.71
CA LYS A 338 28.12 -52.36 -172.32
C LYS A 338 28.23 -52.19 -170.80
N PHE A 339 29.49 -52.17 -170.41
CA PHE A 339 30.04 -51.80 -169.11
C PHE A 339 30.08 -50.26 -168.97
N LYS A 340 28.94 -49.56 -168.93
CA LYS A 340 28.96 -48.07 -168.91
C LYS A 340 27.82 -47.33 -168.21
N HIS A 341 27.05 -47.97 -167.31
CA HIS A 341 26.01 -47.25 -166.56
C HIS A 341 25.85 -47.62 -165.07
N TYR A 342 26.55 -48.65 -164.58
CA TYR A 342 26.38 -49.14 -163.19
C TYR A 342 27.51 -48.76 -162.23
N LEU A 343 28.52 -47.99 -162.67
CA LEU A 343 29.63 -47.56 -161.80
C LEU A 343 29.52 -46.10 -161.32
N ASP A 344 28.54 -45.33 -161.80
CA ASP A 344 28.33 -43.92 -161.40
C ASP A 344 27.21 -43.75 -160.34
N GLU A 345 26.39 -44.76 -160.08
CA GLU A 345 25.32 -44.66 -159.05
C GLU A 345 25.78 -45.04 -157.63
N GLU A 346 26.89 -45.77 -157.45
CA GLU A 346 27.42 -46.08 -156.11
C GLU A 346 28.30 -44.96 -155.52
N LYS A 347 28.93 -44.12 -156.35
CA LYS A 347 29.73 -42.98 -155.87
C LYS A 347 28.88 -41.85 -155.28
N LYS A 348 27.60 -41.77 -155.63
CA LYS A 348 26.67 -40.75 -155.11
C LYS A 348 26.15 -41.10 -153.72
N ARG A 349 26.02 -42.40 -153.41
CA ARG A 349 25.59 -42.90 -152.09
C ARG A 349 26.66 -42.82 -151.00
N TYR A 350 27.94 -42.84 -151.38
CA TYR A 350 29.06 -42.75 -150.42
C TYR A 350 29.42 -41.30 -150.02
N SER A 351 29.07 -40.28 -150.82
CA SER A 351 29.27 -38.87 -150.43
C SER A 351 28.16 -38.33 -149.51
N GLU A 352 26.93 -38.83 -149.64
CA GLU A 352 25.80 -38.44 -148.78
C GLU A 352 25.95 -39.04 -147.36
N LEU A 353 26.44 -40.28 -147.23
CA LEU A 353 26.67 -40.93 -145.93
C LEU A 353 27.86 -40.35 -145.13
N SER A 354 28.84 -39.73 -145.81
CA SER A 354 29.99 -39.07 -145.18
C SER A 354 29.63 -37.69 -144.63
N PHE A 355 28.71 -36.97 -145.27
CA PHE A 355 28.28 -35.64 -144.84
C PHE A 355 27.32 -35.72 -143.64
N GLU A 356 26.43 -36.71 -143.62
CA GLU A 356 25.48 -36.94 -142.52
C GLU A 356 26.18 -37.47 -141.25
N ASN A 357 27.19 -38.35 -141.39
CA ASN A 357 28.00 -38.81 -140.26
C ASN A 357 28.86 -37.70 -139.64
N GLN A 358 29.36 -36.75 -140.43
CA GLN A 358 30.14 -35.63 -139.90
C GLN A 358 29.27 -34.64 -139.13
N HIS A 359 28.08 -34.33 -139.65
CA HIS A 359 27.11 -33.45 -138.98
C HIS A 359 26.57 -34.08 -137.68
N TYR A 360 26.39 -35.41 -137.65
CA TYR A 360 25.99 -36.13 -136.44
C TYR A 360 27.10 -36.15 -135.37
N LYS A 361 28.37 -36.26 -135.80
CA LYS A 361 29.53 -36.23 -134.90
C LYS A 361 29.73 -34.85 -134.29
N GLU A 362 29.61 -33.78 -135.08
CA GLU A 362 29.72 -32.40 -134.62
C GLU A 362 28.55 -32.00 -133.70
N ALA A 363 27.32 -32.44 -133.99
CA ALA A 363 26.15 -32.22 -133.12
C ALA A 363 26.25 -33.00 -131.80
N MET A 364 26.74 -34.24 -131.83
CA MET A 364 26.99 -35.05 -130.62
C MET A 364 28.09 -34.41 -129.77
N GLN A 365 29.14 -33.90 -130.41
CA GLN A 365 30.28 -33.27 -129.72
C GLN A 365 29.88 -31.94 -129.08
N ALA A 366 29.09 -31.10 -129.74
CA ALA A 366 28.51 -29.89 -129.15
C ALA A 366 27.60 -30.21 -127.95
N LYS A 367 26.82 -31.30 -128.02
CA LYS A 367 25.96 -31.75 -126.92
C LYS A 367 26.75 -32.30 -125.73
N ILE A 368 27.86 -33.00 -126.00
CA ILE A 368 28.80 -33.46 -124.97
C ILE A 368 29.49 -32.27 -124.30
N GLU A 369 29.97 -31.28 -125.04
CA GLU A 369 30.57 -30.06 -124.46
C GLU A 369 29.56 -29.30 -123.59
N THR A 370 28.32 -29.16 -124.05
CA THR A 370 27.26 -28.49 -123.27
C THR A 370 26.95 -29.25 -121.98
N LEU A 371 26.82 -30.59 -122.04
CA LEU A 371 26.60 -31.43 -120.86
C LEU A 371 27.80 -31.39 -119.91
N THR A 372 29.03 -31.36 -120.43
CA THR A 372 30.26 -31.28 -119.63
C THR A 372 30.29 -29.96 -118.86
N LEU A 373 30.00 -28.83 -119.51
CA LEU A 373 29.89 -27.53 -118.85
C LEU A 373 28.78 -27.49 -117.79
N THR A 374 27.66 -28.16 -118.04
CA THR A 374 26.54 -28.23 -117.07
C THR A 374 26.93 -29.06 -115.84
N VAL A 375 27.66 -30.17 -116.05
CA VAL A 375 28.17 -31.03 -114.98
C VAL A 375 29.25 -30.32 -114.16
N GLU A 376 30.16 -29.57 -114.80
CA GLU A 376 31.16 -28.78 -114.08
C GLU A 376 30.51 -27.70 -113.22
N LYS A 377 29.52 -26.97 -113.76
CA LYS A 377 28.76 -25.98 -112.99
C LYS A 377 28.00 -26.60 -111.81
N ALA A 378 27.39 -27.78 -112.00
CA ALA A 378 26.73 -28.50 -110.92
C ALA A 378 27.73 -28.99 -109.85
N LYS A 379 28.95 -29.36 -110.23
CA LYS A 379 30.02 -29.71 -109.29
C LYS A 379 30.50 -28.51 -108.48
N GLU A 380 30.67 -27.35 -109.11
CA GLU A 380 31.02 -26.11 -108.39
C GLU A 380 29.93 -25.69 -107.41
N GLU A 381 28.65 -25.75 -107.82
CA GLU A 381 27.52 -25.46 -106.92
C GLU A 381 27.41 -26.46 -105.76
N ALA A 382 27.71 -27.74 -106.00
CA ALA A 382 27.76 -28.76 -104.95
C ALA A 382 28.91 -28.48 -103.96
N ALA A 383 30.11 -28.16 -104.45
CA ALA A 383 31.25 -27.82 -103.60
C ALA A 383 31.00 -26.58 -102.73
N GLN A 384 30.34 -25.55 -103.28
CA GLN A 384 29.96 -24.36 -102.51
C GLN A 384 28.91 -24.66 -101.43
N LYS A 385 27.93 -25.53 -101.73
CA LYS A 385 26.93 -25.98 -100.74
C LYS A 385 27.59 -26.80 -99.63
N GLU A 386 28.56 -27.63 -99.96
CA GLU A 386 29.29 -28.47 -99.00
C GLU A 386 30.17 -27.62 -98.07
N GLN A 387 30.84 -26.58 -98.58
CA GLN A 387 31.54 -25.59 -97.74
C GLN A 387 30.59 -24.87 -96.77
N LYS A 388 29.43 -24.39 -97.26
CA LYS A 388 28.43 -23.75 -96.38
C LYS A 388 27.89 -24.72 -95.33
N LEU A 389 27.71 -25.99 -95.68
CA LEU A 389 27.26 -27.02 -94.74
C LEU A 389 28.30 -27.23 -93.62
N GLN A 390 29.59 -27.23 -93.97
CA GLN A 390 30.67 -27.32 -92.98
C GLN A 390 30.72 -26.09 -92.05
N GLU A 391 30.58 -24.88 -92.58
CA GLU A 391 30.52 -23.65 -91.76
C GLU A 391 29.31 -23.64 -90.82
N LEU A 392 28.13 -24.04 -91.30
CA LEU A 392 26.93 -24.17 -90.48
C LEU A 392 27.12 -25.23 -89.39
N THR A 393 27.74 -26.36 -89.71
CA THR A 393 28.02 -27.44 -88.74
C THR A 393 28.99 -26.97 -87.65
N GLN A 394 30.03 -26.21 -88.01
CA GLN A 394 30.95 -25.59 -87.04
C GLN A 394 30.25 -24.54 -86.17
N THR A 395 29.29 -23.81 -86.73
CA THR A 395 28.51 -22.81 -85.98
C THR A 395 27.56 -23.49 -84.98
N ILE A 396 26.89 -24.57 -85.39
CA ILE A 396 26.03 -25.38 -84.53
C ILE A 396 26.83 -25.95 -83.35
N THR A 397 28.02 -26.49 -83.59
CA THR A 397 28.87 -27.04 -82.52
C THR A 397 29.34 -25.96 -81.55
N LYS A 398 29.70 -24.76 -82.02
CA LYS A 398 30.01 -23.62 -81.15
C LYS A 398 28.81 -23.20 -80.31
N LEU A 399 27.63 -23.12 -80.90
CA LEU A 399 26.40 -22.77 -80.19
C LEU A 399 26.06 -23.81 -79.12
N GLN A 400 26.17 -25.11 -79.44
CA GLN A 400 25.95 -26.19 -78.47
C GLN A 400 26.92 -26.11 -77.29
N ALA A 401 28.19 -25.79 -77.52
CA ALA A 401 29.16 -25.60 -76.44
C ALA A 401 28.80 -24.41 -75.54
N ILE A 402 28.35 -23.30 -76.14
CA ILE A 402 27.87 -22.12 -75.39
C ILE A 402 26.63 -22.47 -74.56
N THR A 403 25.66 -23.21 -75.13
CA THR A 403 24.46 -23.63 -74.40
C THR A 403 24.82 -24.49 -73.19
N GLN A 404 25.74 -25.45 -73.35
CA GLN A 404 26.21 -26.29 -72.24
C GLN A 404 26.92 -25.49 -71.14
N ASP A 405 27.65 -24.44 -71.50
CA ASP A 405 28.32 -23.58 -70.53
C ASP A 405 27.32 -22.69 -69.77
N ILE A 406 26.32 -22.16 -70.47
CA ILE A 406 25.20 -21.43 -69.87
C ILE A 406 24.41 -22.33 -68.92
N ASP A 407 24.09 -23.57 -69.31
CA ASP A 407 23.35 -24.51 -68.47
C ASP A 407 24.10 -24.79 -67.17
N LYS A 408 25.43 -25.00 -67.23
CA LYS A 408 26.27 -25.19 -66.03
C LYS A 408 26.30 -23.96 -65.12
N GLU A 409 26.40 -22.76 -65.68
CA GLU A 409 26.40 -21.51 -64.91
C GLU A 409 25.03 -21.26 -64.27
N VAL A 410 23.93 -21.57 -64.97
CA VAL A 410 22.57 -21.51 -64.42
C VAL A 410 22.42 -22.49 -63.27
N GLU A 411 22.84 -23.75 -63.44
CA GLU A 411 22.77 -24.78 -62.40
C GLU A 411 23.56 -24.37 -61.15
N LYS A 412 24.78 -23.85 -61.34
CA LYS A 412 25.59 -23.30 -60.25
C LYS A 412 24.90 -22.14 -59.53
N ARG A 413 24.28 -21.20 -60.26
CA ARG A 413 23.54 -20.09 -59.64
C ARG A 413 22.29 -20.55 -58.91
N VAL A 414 21.58 -21.55 -59.43
CA VAL A 414 20.42 -22.15 -58.75
C VAL A 414 20.85 -22.81 -57.43
N ASP A 415 22.00 -23.49 -57.40
CA ASP A 415 22.57 -24.07 -56.18
C ASP A 415 23.00 -23.00 -55.18
N GLU A 416 23.69 -21.94 -55.62
CA GLU A 416 24.09 -20.81 -54.77
C GLU A 416 22.87 -20.08 -54.17
N ILE A 417 21.82 -19.86 -54.98
CA ILE A 417 20.55 -19.28 -54.52
C ILE A 417 19.87 -20.21 -53.52
N SER A 418 19.83 -21.52 -53.77
CA SER A 418 19.23 -22.51 -52.87
C SER A 418 19.95 -22.57 -51.52
N GLN A 419 21.28 -22.55 -51.53
CA GLN A 419 22.07 -22.49 -50.29
C GLN A 419 21.84 -21.19 -49.52
N THR A 420 21.77 -20.06 -50.22
CA THR A 420 21.50 -18.75 -49.63
C THR A 420 20.10 -18.70 -49.05
N HIS A 421 19.10 -19.22 -49.77
CA HIS A 421 17.72 -19.29 -49.32
C HIS A 421 17.58 -20.17 -48.07
N ASN A 422 18.22 -21.34 -48.03
CA ASN A 422 18.24 -22.21 -46.85
C ASN A 422 18.90 -21.54 -45.63
N LYS A 423 20.01 -20.82 -45.81
CA LYS A 423 20.63 -20.04 -44.74
C LYS A 423 19.69 -18.95 -44.22
N ASN A 424 19.06 -18.20 -45.12
CA ASN A 424 18.10 -17.16 -44.77
C ASN A 424 16.89 -17.74 -44.03
N TYR A 425 16.36 -18.89 -44.46
CA TYR A 425 15.25 -19.57 -43.81
C TYR A 425 15.62 -20.03 -42.40
N ARG A 426 16.84 -20.54 -42.21
CA ARG A 426 17.35 -20.92 -40.88
C ARG A 426 17.47 -19.71 -39.95
N ILE A 427 18.09 -18.62 -40.43
CA ILE A 427 18.24 -17.36 -39.67
C ILE A 427 16.86 -16.78 -39.33
N PHE A 428 15.92 -16.82 -40.27
CA PHE A 428 14.56 -16.36 -40.05
C PHE A 428 13.86 -17.16 -38.95
N ASN A 429 13.95 -18.50 -39.01
CA ASN A 429 13.37 -19.37 -37.97
C ASN A 429 14.03 -19.18 -36.60
N GLU A 430 15.36 -19.00 -36.55
CA GLU A 430 16.07 -18.67 -35.31
C GLU A 430 15.59 -17.33 -34.71
N LYS A 431 15.40 -16.31 -35.56
CA LYS A 431 14.84 -15.01 -35.14
C LYS A 431 13.39 -15.14 -34.67
N MET A 432 12.54 -15.88 -35.40
CA MET A 432 11.16 -16.13 -34.96
C MET A 432 11.13 -16.83 -33.60
N ALA A 433 11.94 -17.88 -33.41
CA ALA A 433 12.03 -18.57 -32.12
C ALA A 433 12.57 -17.67 -30.99
N HIS A 434 13.46 -16.72 -31.29
CA HIS A 434 13.90 -15.71 -30.33
C HIS A 434 12.77 -14.74 -29.99
N PHE A 435 12.03 -14.24 -30.99
CA PHE A 435 10.87 -13.37 -30.76
C PHE A 435 9.76 -14.07 -29.97
N GLU A 436 9.49 -15.35 -30.24
CA GLU A 436 8.53 -16.16 -29.48
C GLU A 436 8.93 -16.25 -28.00
N ARG A 437 10.21 -16.53 -27.73
CA ARG A 437 10.76 -16.60 -26.37
C ARG A 437 10.69 -15.25 -25.66
N TYR A 438 11.14 -14.19 -26.32
CA TYR A 438 11.08 -12.84 -25.78
C TYR A 438 9.64 -12.41 -25.46
N LYS A 439 8.68 -12.73 -26.33
CA LYS A 439 7.25 -12.51 -26.09
C LYS A 439 6.74 -13.28 -24.87
N GLN A 440 7.13 -14.55 -24.70
CA GLN A 440 6.76 -15.34 -23.54
C GLN A 440 7.34 -14.79 -22.23
N GLU A 441 8.61 -14.38 -22.24
CA GLU A 441 9.27 -13.75 -21.10
C GLU A 441 8.57 -12.43 -20.70
N LEU A 442 8.24 -11.59 -21.69
CA LEU A 442 7.52 -10.33 -21.45
C LEU A 442 6.12 -10.58 -20.85
N LEU A 443 5.40 -11.60 -21.35
CA LEU A 443 4.10 -11.99 -20.79
C LEU A 443 4.23 -12.51 -19.36
N GLN A 444 5.24 -13.32 -19.06
CA GLN A 444 5.50 -13.79 -17.70
C GLN A 444 5.85 -12.64 -16.74
N GLN A 445 6.65 -11.67 -17.18
CA GLN A 445 6.95 -10.49 -16.38
C GLN A 445 5.69 -9.66 -16.10
N LEU A 446 4.83 -9.47 -17.11
CA LEU A 446 3.58 -8.73 -16.96
C LEU A 446 2.61 -9.46 -16.02
N ASP A 447 2.48 -10.78 -16.15
CA ASP A 447 1.67 -11.61 -15.23
C ASP A 447 2.22 -11.56 -13.80
N GLY A 448 3.55 -11.60 -13.63
CA GLY A 448 4.22 -11.43 -12.34
C GLY A 448 3.87 -10.10 -11.68
N GLN A 449 4.06 -9.00 -12.39
CA GLN A 449 3.73 -7.65 -11.91
C GLN A 449 2.24 -7.50 -11.60
N LEU A 450 1.36 -8.05 -12.45
CA LEU A 450 -0.09 -8.01 -12.24
C LEU A 450 -0.49 -8.77 -10.97
N ASN A 451 0.11 -9.93 -10.72
CA ASN A 451 -0.15 -10.73 -9.52
C ASN A 451 0.36 -10.05 -8.26
N GLU A 452 1.55 -9.45 -8.31
CA GLU A 452 2.13 -8.70 -7.19
C GLU A 452 1.29 -7.45 -6.86
N TYR A 453 0.83 -6.73 -7.89
CA TYR A 453 -0.10 -5.61 -7.73
C TYR A 453 -1.43 -6.06 -7.11
N LYS A 454 -2.02 -7.17 -7.59
CA LYS A 454 -3.26 -7.73 -7.02
C LYS A 454 -3.09 -8.14 -5.55
N ALA A 455 -1.97 -8.78 -5.21
CA ALA A 455 -1.66 -9.17 -3.84
C ALA A 455 -1.53 -7.96 -2.92
N THR A 456 -0.76 -6.95 -3.35
CA THR A 456 -0.55 -5.70 -2.60
C THR A 456 -1.85 -4.91 -2.44
N ALA A 457 -2.68 -4.84 -3.49
CA ALA A 457 -3.99 -4.19 -3.44
C ALA A 457 -4.93 -4.91 -2.45
N LYS A 458 -4.91 -6.24 -2.43
CA LYS A 458 -5.71 -7.04 -1.49
C LYS A 458 -5.26 -6.83 -0.04
N GLU A 459 -3.96 -6.87 0.22
CA GLU A 459 -3.42 -6.63 1.56
C GLU A 459 -3.75 -5.20 2.06
N ASN A 460 -3.61 -4.20 1.20
CA ASN A 460 -4.00 -2.83 1.52
C ASN A 460 -5.51 -2.71 1.80
N PHE A 461 -6.36 -3.39 1.02
CA PHE A 461 -7.79 -3.41 1.24
C PHE A 461 -8.15 -4.05 2.60
N GLU A 462 -7.57 -5.21 2.91
CA GLU A 462 -7.76 -5.89 4.20
C GLU A 462 -7.30 -5.01 5.38
N ARG A 463 -6.17 -4.29 5.23
CA ARG A 463 -5.68 -3.34 6.25
C ARG A 463 -6.65 -2.17 6.46
N ILE A 464 -7.16 -1.57 5.39
CA ILE A 464 -8.14 -0.48 5.46
C ILE A 464 -9.45 -0.98 6.09
N GLU A 465 -9.90 -2.18 5.73
CA GLU A 465 -11.11 -2.77 6.30
C GLU A 465 -10.95 -3.00 7.82
N HIS A 466 -9.79 -3.49 8.26
CA HIS A 466 -9.48 -3.64 9.68
C HIS A 466 -9.49 -2.28 10.41
N GLN A 467 -8.84 -1.27 9.86
CA GLN A 467 -8.82 0.09 10.44
C GLN A 467 -10.22 0.69 10.52
N ASN A 468 -11.06 0.50 9.49
CA ASN A 468 -12.45 0.94 9.51
C ASN A 468 -13.28 0.21 10.58
N LYS A 469 -13.06 -1.09 10.80
CA LYS A 469 -13.71 -1.83 11.88
C LYS A 469 -13.30 -1.30 13.25
N GLU A 470 -12.01 -1.08 13.48
CA GLU A 470 -11.51 -0.49 14.74
C GLU A 470 -12.05 0.92 14.97
N LEU A 471 -12.07 1.76 13.94
CA LEU A 471 -12.64 3.11 14.03
C LEU A 471 -14.13 3.07 14.34
N THR A 472 -14.88 2.15 13.70
CA THR A 472 -16.32 1.98 13.96
C THR A 472 -16.56 1.58 15.41
N GLN A 473 -15.82 0.58 15.92
CA GLN A 473 -15.92 0.15 17.32
C GLN A 473 -15.58 1.26 18.31
N LYS A 474 -14.51 2.03 18.04
CA LYS A 474 -14.17 3.20 18.87
C LYS A 474 -15.25 4.26 18.84
N ASN A 475 -15.84 4.52 17.68
CA ASN A 475 -16.89 5.51 17.53
C ASN A 475 -18.19 5.09 18.24
N GLU A 476 -18.53 3.81 18.18
CA GLU A 476 -19.63 3.22 18.96
C GLU A 476 -19.39 3.33 20.47
N ALA A 477 -18.17 3.01 20.93
CA ALA A 477 -17.79 3.14 22.35
C ALA A 477 -17.87 4.60 22.82
N LEU A 478 -17.35 5.55 22.04
CA LEU A 478 -17.45 6.99 22.30
C LEU A 478 -18.91 7.48 22.32
N SER A 479 -19.75 6.96 21.44
CA SER A 479 -21.18 7.29 21.43
C SER A 479 -21.86 6.82 22.72
N LEU A 480 -21.52 5.61 23.20
CA LEU A 480 -22.05 5.06 24.44
C LEU A 480 -21.60 5.87 25.66
N GLU A 481 -20.32 6.25 25.68
CA GLU A 481 -19.74 7.09 26.73
C GLU A 481 -20.39 8.48 26.77
N LYS A 482 -20.63 9.08 25.60
CA LYS A 482 -21.37 10.35 25.48
C LYS A 482 -22.81 10.23 26.01
N GLU A 483 -23.50 9.11 25.75
CA GLU A 483 -24.84 8.87 26.28
C GLU A 483 -24.82 8.74 27.81
N ASN A 484 -23.80 8.07 28.36
CA ASN A 484 -23.62 7.95 29.81
C ASN A 484 -23.37 9.31 30.47
N TYR A 485 -22.46 10.13 29.92
CA TYR A 485 -22.24 11.49 30.41
C TYR A 485 -23.49 12.36 30.32
N ALA A 486 -24.32 12.20 29.29
CA ALA A 486 -25.59 12.91 29.18
C ALA A 486 -26.57 12.50 30.31
N LYS A 487 -26.66 11.21 30.64
CA LYS A 487 -27.47 10.70 31.76
C LYS A 487 -26.96 11.19 33.12
N GLU A 488 -25.64 11.17 33.33
CA GLU A 488 -25.02 11.72 34.53
C GLU A 488 -25.31 13.22 34.68
N LEU A 489 -25.16 13.99 33.60
CA LEU A 489 -25.46 15.41 33.59
C LEU A 489 -26.93 15.68 33.93
N GLN A 490 -27.86 14.90 33.36
CA GLN A 490 -29.29 15.00 33.68
C GLN A 490 -29.56 14.68 35.17
N THR A 491 -28.86 13.69 35.72
CA THR A 491 -28.98 13.32 37.15
C THR A 491 -28.48 14.45 38.05
N VAL A 492 -27.32 15.02 37.74
CA VAL A 492 -26.77 16.17 38.48
C VAL A 492 -27.69 17.39 38.38
N GLN A 493 -28.26 17.66 37.21
CA GLN A 493 -29.24 18.73 37.03
C GLN A 493 -30.49 18.52 37.90
N GLN A 494 -31.02 17.30 37.97
CA GLN A 494 -32.15 16.97 38.85
C GLN A 494 -31.79 17.14 40.33
N GLN A 495 -30.59 16.72 40.75
CA GLN A 495 -30.11 16.91 42.11
C GLN A 495 -29.97 18.40 42.46
N LEU A 496 -29.49 19.23 41.53
CA LEU A 496 -29.39 20.68 41.73
C LEU A 496 -30.76 21.35 41.88
N ILE A 497 -31.76 20.92 41.10
CA ILE A 497 -33.15 21.41 41.25
C ILE A 497 -33.68 21.08 42.64
N LEU A 498 -33.54 19.82 43.08
CA LEU A 498 -33.96 19.39 44.42
C LEU A 498 -33.24 20.16 45.53
N LEU A 499 -31.94 20.44 45.36
CA LEU A 499 -31.18 21.22 46.32
C LEU A 499 -31.67 22.66 46.40
N ARG A 500 -31.99 23.27 45.25
CA ARG A 500 -32.58 24.63 45.19
C ARG A 500 -33.94 24.67 45.89
N GLU A 501 -34.83 23.70 45.62
CA GLU A 501 -36.13 23.62 46.28
C GLU A 501 -35.99 23.48 47.80
N LYS A 502 -35.07 22.62 48.27
CA LYS A 502 -34.76 22.49 49.71
C LYS A 502 -34.24 23.80 50.31
N HIS A 503 -33.37 24.50 49.59
CA HIS A 503 -32.83 25.78 50.04
C HIS A 503 -33.93 26.85 50.12
N GLU A 504 -34.81 26.94 49.13
CA GLU A 504 -35.96 27.86 49.13
C GLU A 504 -36.93 27.54 50.27
N ALA A 505 -37.24 26.27 50.52
CA ALA A 505 -38.07 25.85 51.64
C ALA A 505 -37.44 26.20 53.00
N MET A 506 -36.12 26.02 53.14
CA MET A 506 -35.39 26.42 54.35
C MET A 506 -35.43 27.93 54.56
N GLN A 507 -35.22 28.72 53.51
CA GLN A 507 -35.34 30.19 53.59
C GLN A 507 -36.76 30.64 53.99
N GLN A 508 -37.80 29.99 53.45
CA GLN A 508 -39.19 30.28 53.85
C GLN A 508 -39.44 29.92 55.31
N ALA A 509 -38.96 28.77 55.77
CA ALA A 509 -39.07 28.35 57.16
C ALA A 509 -38.34 29.30 58.12
N ASP A 510 -37.13 29.73 57.77
CA ASP A 510 -36.37 30.71 58.56
C ASP A 510 -37.05 32.08 58.56
N MET A 511 -37.61 32.52 57.43
CA MET A 511 -38.39 33.75 57.36
C MET A 511 -39.66 33.68 58.21
N GLN A 512 -40.32 32.51 58.27
CA GLN A 512 -41.49 32.31 59.12
C GLN A 512 -41.13 32.31 60.60
N LYS A 513 -40.04 31.62 61.00
CA LYS A 513 -39.48 31.72 62.36
C LYS A 513 -39.11 33.16 62.71
N LEU A 514 -38.56 33.92 61.76
CA LEU A 514 -38.22 35.33 61.97
C LEU A 514 -39.47 36.18 62.21
N LYS A 515 -40.56 35.92 61.49
CA LYS A 515 -41.87 36.57 61.73
C LYS A 515 -42.45 36.20 63.10
N GLU A 516 -42.44 34.93 63.47
CA GLU A 516 -42.92 34.45 64.77
C GLU A 516 -42.10 35.04 65.93
N THR A 517 -40.77 35.06 65.80
CA THR A 517 -39.89 35.70 66.78
C THR A 517 -40.13 37.21 66.84
N HIS A 518 -40.34 37.88 65.71
CA HIS A 518 -40.70 39.30 65.68
C HIS A 518 -42.05 39.60 66.37
N GLU A 519 -43.08 38.80 66.12
CA GLU A 519 -44.37 38.90 66.82
C GLU A 519 -44.24 38.65 68.32
N SER A 520 -43.43 37.66 68.72
CA SER A 520 -43.15 37.38 70.13
C SER A 520 -42.42 38.55 70.81
N LEU A 521 -41.49 39.21 70.10
CA LEU A 521 -40.80 40.41 70.56
C LEU A 521 -41.76 41.58 70.73
N LEU A 522 -42.69 41.78 69.79
CA LEU A 522 -43.75 42.80 69.89
C LEU A 522 -44.63 42.57 71.12
N ARG A 523 -45.06 41.32 71.36
CA ARG A 523 -45.84 40.95 72.57
C ARG A 523 -45.04 41.18 73.85
N LEU A 524 -43.77 40.80 73.87
CA LEU A 524 -42.86 41.07 75.00
C LEU A 524 -42.69 42.58 75.23
N GLN A 525 -42.61 43.36 74.16
CA GLN A 525 -42.50 44.81 74.22
C GLN A 525 -43.78 45.45 74.78
N GLU A 526 -44.97 44.94 74.41
CA GLU A 526 -46.24 45.34 75.03
C GLU A 526 -46.32 44.93 76.50
N GLN A 527 -45.89 43.72 76.85
CA GLN A 527 -45.80 43.28 78.25
C GLN A 527 -44.83 44.14 79.05
N LEU A 528 -43.70 44.53 78.46
CA LEU A 528 -42.75 45.46 79.07
C LEU A 528 -43.37 46.85 79.27
N LYS A 529 -44.12 47.38 78.30
CA LYS A 529 -44.87 48.64 78.46
C LYS A 529 -45.90 48.56 79.58
N ALA A 530 -46.67 47.46 79.65
CA ALA A 530 -47.65 47.24 80.72
C ALA A 530 -46.96 47.09 82.09
N LYS A 531 -45.81 46.40 82.15
CA LYS A 531 -44.98 46.33 83.36
C LYS A 531 -44.34 47.66 83.69
N ASP A 532 -43.95 48.49 82.73
CA ASP A 532 -43.46 49.86 82.95
C ASP A 532 -44.56 50.76 83.51
N GLU A 533 -45.82 50.58 83.09
CA GLU A 533 -46.97 51.26 83.70
C GLU A 533 -47.25 50.76 85.14
N SER A 534 -47.08 49.46 85.40
CA SER A 534 -47.08 48.93 86.78
C SER A 534 -45.85 49.39 87.60
N ILE A 535 -44.69 49.58 87.00
CA ILE A 535 -43.48 50.09 87.65
C ILE A 535 -43.65 51.58 87.97
N LYS A 536 -44.31 52.36 87.10
CA LYS A 536 -44.69 53.77 87.37
C LYS A 536 -45.65 53.92 88.54
N THR A 537 -46.46 52.90 88.84
CA THR A 537 -47.33 52.90 90.05
C THR A 537 -46.60 52.39 91.30
N LEU A 538 -45.49 51.66 91.15
CA LEU A 538 -44.67 51.14 92.26
C LEU A 538 -43.44 52.00 92.63
N HIS A 539 -43.05 52.99 91.80
CA HIS A 539 -41.87 53.84 92.02
C HIS A 539 -42.21 55.30 92.44
N VAL A 540 -42.89 55.46 93.58
CA VAL A 540 -42.70 56.64 94.46
C VAL A 540 -41.54 56.40 95.46
N ASN A 541 -40.96 55.21 95.52
CA ASN A 541 -39.82 54.94 96.41
C ASN A 541 -38.60 54.42 95.64
N HIS A 542 -37.63 55.33 95.49
CA HIS A 542 -36.17 55.12 95.36
C HIS A 542 -35.64 54.24 94.20
N LYS A 543 -35.02 54.77 93.12
CA LYS A 543 -33.67 55.43 93.01
C LYS A 543 -32.58 54.67 93.80
N GLU A 544 -31.49 54.14 93.23
CA GLU A 544 -30.72 54.54 92.02
C GLU A 544 -29.65 53.48 91.66
N ALA A 545 -29.45 53.19 90.35
CA ALA A 545 -28.15 53.07 89.61
C ALA A 545 -27.16 51.88 89.91
N LEU A 546 -26.46 51.14 89.01
CA LEU A 546 -26.08 51.20 87.58
C LEU A 546 -25.37 49.87 87.10
N LYS A 547 -25.56 49.53 85.80
CA LYS A 547 -24.58 49.05 84.75
C LYS A 547 -24.03 47.60 84.60
N SER A 548 -23.99 47.21 83.30
CA SER A 548 -23.13 46.27 82.51
C SER A 548 -23.57 44.79 82.43
N LYS A 549 -23.92 44.20 81.27
CA LYS A 549 -23.31 43.92 79.93
C LYS A 549 -22.73 42.49 79.81
N GLU A 550 -23.29 41.76 78.84
CA GLU A 550 -22.75 40.65 78.01
C GLU A 550 -21.49 39.89 78.46
N ASN A 551 -21.57 38.55 78.49
CA ASN A 551 -20.71 37.63 77.74
C ASN A 551 -21.01 36.17 78.12
N ALA A 552 -21.33 35.33 77.12
CA ALA A 552 -21.32 33.87 77.24
C ALA A 552 -20.07 33.32 76.52
N PRO A 553 -19.38 32.30 77.07
CA PRO A 553 -18.01 31.97 76.69
C PRO A 553 -17.92 31.00 75.50
N ARG A 554 -16.97 31.26 74.60
CA ARG A 554 -16.38 30.24 73.72
C ARG A 554 -15.23 29.58 74.48
N SER A 555 -15.37 28.29 74.78
CA SER A 555 -14.33 27.48 75.39
C SER A 555 -13.22 27.18 74.36
N ASN A 556 -12.00 27.60 74.64
CA ASN A 556 -10.80 27.05 74.01
C ASN A 556 -10.31 25.89 74.89
N GLU A 557 -10.91 24.71 74.72
CA GLU A 557 -10.34 23.47 75.24
C GLU A 557 -9.32 22.89 74.23
N PRO A 558 -8.16 22.39 74.70
CA PRO A 558 -7.18 21.74 73.83
C PRO A 558 -7.70 20.39 73.33
N LEU A 559 -7.57 20.15 72.02
CA LEU A 559 -7.95 18.89 71.35
C LEU A 559 -7.16 17.71 71.90
N ASN A 560 -7.85 16.70 72.42
CA ASN A 560 -7.23 15.48 72.95
C ASN A 560 -7.25 14.35 71.90
N TYR A 561 -6.11 13.72 71.63
CA TYR A 561 -6.01 12.55 70.75
C TYR A 561 -6.69 11.33 71.36
N ILE A 562 -7.47 10.60 70.55
CA ILE A 562 -8.25 9.45 71.00
C ILE A 562 -7.79 8.15 70.35
N ALA A 563 -7.73 8.13 69.01
CA ALA A 563 -7.44 6.90 68.27
C ALA A 563 -6.97 7.19 66.84
N GLN A 564 -6.39 6.19 66.20
CA GLN A 564 -6.00 6.24 64.80
C GLN A 564 -6.28 4.92 64.06
N ILE A 565 -6.41 5.01 62.75
CA ILE A 565 -6.43 3.87 61.83
C ILE A 565 -5.61 4.18 60.58
N ASN A 566 -4.92 3.17 60.06
CA ASN A 566 -4.13 3.28 58.84
C ASN A 566 -4.74 2.43 57.73
N CYS A 567 -4.79 3.02 56.54
CA CYS A 567 -5.08 2.35 55.28
C CYS A 567 -3.80 2.37 54.43
N GLU A 568 -3.11 1.24 54.34
CA GLU A 568 -1.75 1.15 53.75
C GLU A 568 -1.71 0.31 52.46
N ASP A 569 -2.85 -0.25 52.03
CA ASP A 569 -2.98 -1.22 50.95
C ASP A 569 -3.55 -0.63 49.65
N MET A 570 -3.33 0.66 49.40
CA MET A 570 -3.70 1.31 48.13
C MET A 570 -2.64 1.04 47.03
N GLY A 571 -3.08 0.89 45.77
CA GLY A 571 -2.19 0.54 44.65
C GLY A 571 -1.21 1.64 44.22
N THR A 572 -0.19 1.29 43.41
CA THR A 572 0.71 2.27 42.74
C THR A 572 -0.08 3.19 41.83
N GLY A 573 0.17 4.50 41.88
CA GLY A 573 -0.41 5.47 40.94
C GLY A 573 -1.94 5.58 40.95
N VAL A 574 -2.61 5.01 41.97
CA VAL A 574 -4.07 5.03 42.11
C VAL A 574 -4.48 5.50 43.51
N ASP A 575 -5.68 6.07 43.59
CA ASP A 575 -6.39 6.53 44.79
C ASP A 575 -7.59 5.61 45.14
N ALA A 576 -7.71 4.47 44.46
CA ALA A 576 -8.73 3.46 44.75
C ALA A 576 -8.45 2.76 46.09
N LEU A 577 -9.47 2.78 46.95
CA LEU A 577 -9.50 2.12 48.25
C LEU A 577 -9.67 0.61 48.10
N SER A 578 -8.90 -0.19 48.84
CA SER A 578 -9.13 -1.63 48.94
C SER A 578 -10.42 -1.94 49.70
N GLU A 579 -11.06 -3.07 49.39
CA GLU A 579 -12.27 -3.52 50.11
C GLU A 579 -12.00 -3.82 51.59
N LYS A 580 -10.78 -4.25 51.91
CA LYS A 580 -10.33 -4.47 53.29
C LYS A 580 -10.28 -3.15 54.06
N CYS A 581 -9.61 -2.15 53.49
CA CYS A 581 -9.48 -0.83 54.09
C CYS A 581 -10.85 -0.14 54.28
N LYS A 582 -11.77 -0.23 53.31
CA LYS A 582 -13.14 0.29 53.47
C LYS A 582 -13.86 -0.34 54.65
N THR A 583 -13.72 -1.65 54.83
CA THR A 583 -14.36 -2.41 55.91
C THR A 583 -13.78 -2.06 57.28
N ASP A 584 -12.45 -1.95 57.35
CA ASP A 584 -11.72 -1.60 58.58
C ASP A 584 -12.03 -0.15 59.01
N ILE A 585 -12.03 0.80 58.06
CA ILE A 585 -12.39 2.20 58.31
C ILE A 585 -13.85 2.34 58.73
N LYS A 586 -14.78 1.64 58.07
CA LYS A 586 -16.20 1.63 58.47
C LYS A 586 -16.37 1.17 59.91
N SER A 587 -15.69 0.08 60.29
CA SER A 587 -15.72 -0.45 61.66
C SER A 587 -15.13 0.55 62.65
N PHE A 588 -14.02 1.20 62.29
CA PHE A 588 -13.36 2.21 63.12
C PHE A 588 -14.22 3.47 63.34
N LEU A 589 -14.77 4.04 62.26
CA LEU A 589 -15.54 5.29 62.29
C LEU A 589 -16.92 5.14 62.94
N SER A 590 -17.49 3.92 62.97
CA SER A 590 -18.77 3.65 63.65
C SER A 590 -18.79 3.98 65.15
N ARG A 591 -17.62 4.19 65.75
CA ARG A 591 -17.46 4.51 67.18
C ARG A 591 -17.43 6.01 67.48
N TYR A 592 -17.49 6.86 66.46
CA TYR A 592 -17.35 8.31 66.58
C TYR A 592 -18.50 9.04 65.88
N ASP A 593 -18.81 10.23 66.37
CA ASP A 593 -19.85 11.10 65.82
C ASP A 593 -19.29 12.48 65.41
N ARG A 594 -20.18 13.42 65.06
CA ARG A 594 -19.82 14.76 64.57
C ARG A 594 -19.20 15.68 65.63
N SER A 595 -19.22 15.31 66.91
CA SER A 595 -18.57 16.09 67.96
C SER A 595 -17.05 15.97 67.92
N TYR A 596 -16.53 14.89 67.34
CA TYR A 596 -15.10 14.60 67.19
C TYR A 596 -14.49 15.30 65.96
N PHE A 597 -13.18 15.52 66.03
CA PHE A 597 -12.37 16.06 64.95
C PHE A 597 -11.54 14.94 64.31
N PHE A 598 -11.44 14.93 62.99
CA PHE A 598 -10.76 13.91 62.22
C PHE A 598 -9.61 14.54 61.45
N GLU A 599 -8.39 14.09 61.67
CA GLU A 599 -7.23 14.48 60.87
C GLU A 599 -6.87 13.37 59.90
N ILE A 600 -6.62 13.72 58.64
CA ILE A 600 -6.31 12.76 57.59
C ILE A 600 -4.93 13.08 57.03
N THR A 601 -4.02 12.13 57.20
CA THR A 601 -2.62 12.27 56.78
C THR A 601 -2.32 11.26 55.67
N PRO A 602 -1.88 11.70 54.48
CA PRO A 602 -1.54 10.77 53.41
C PRO A 602 -0.29 9.95 53.71
N ILE A 603 -0.29 8.69 53.30
CA ILE A 603 0.85 7.76 53.36
C ILE A 603 1.35 7.53 51.94
N VAL A 604 2.61 7.89 51.69
CA VAL A 604 3.26 7.80 50.39
C VAL A 604 4.53 6.96 50.48
N ASP A 605 4.86 6.27 49.38
CA ASP A 605 6.12 5.57 49.25
C ASP A 605 7.00 6.25 48.19
N ASN A 606 8.32 6.11 48.35
CA ASN A 606 9.31 6.67 47.42
C ASN A 606 9.29 6.02 46.02
N SER A 607 8.36 5.09 45.79
CA SER A 607 8.16 4.29 44.56
C SER A 607 6.71 4.33 44.07
N GLY A 608 5.96 5.39 44.40
CA GLY A 608 4.53 5.52 44.09
C GLY A 608 4.18 5.48 42.59
N PHE A 609 5.13 5.83 41.73
CA PHE A 609 5.01 5.79 40.27
C PHE A 609 6.06 4.86 39.66
N ALA A 610 5.65 3.64 39.30
CA ALA A 610 6.53 2.64 38.70
C ALA A 610 7.27 3.16 37.46
N SER A 611 6.62 4.02 36.68
CA SER A 611 7.21 4.67 35.49
C SER A 611 8.39 5.58 35.84
N LEU A 612 8.29 6.39 36.91
CA LEU A 612 9.37 7.28 37.34
C LEU A 612 10.53 6.49 37.97
N ALA A 613 10.23 5.41 38.70
CA ALA A 613 11.24 4.48 39.21
C ALA A 613 12.01 3.79 38.06
N LEU A 614 11.32 3.42 36.98
CA LEU A 614 11.97 2.85 35.78
C LEU A 614 12.89 3.86 35.09
N LEU A 615 12.52 5.14 35.02
CA LEU A 615 13.37 6.20 34.46
C LEU A 615 14.66 6.38 35.26
N LYS A 616 14.59 6.27 36.60
CA LYS A 616 15.77 6.29 37.49
C LYS A 616 16.73 5.13 37.19
N THR A 617 16.22 3.95 36.87
CA THR A 617 17.05 2.76 36.56
C THR A 617 17.61 2.72 35.14
N LYS A 618 16.95 3.34 34.15
CA LYS A 618 17.31 3.24 32.72
C LYS A 618 18.24 4.35 32.20
N LYS A 619 18.68 5.29 33.05
CA LYS A 619 19.58 6.42 32.71
C LYS A 619 19.19 7.11 31.38
N VAL A 620 17.95 7.56 31.29
CA VAL A 620 17.35 8.10 30.05
C VAL A 620 17.77 9.56 29.76
N GLY A 621 18.98 9.97 30.17
CA GLY A 621 19.50 11.34 29.95
C GLY A 621 18.84 12.44 30.79
N ILE A 622 18.03 12.09 31.80
CA ILE A 622 17.42 13.03 32.76
C ILE A 622 18.24 12.95 34.06
N GLU A 623 18.57 14.10 34.65
CA GLU A 623 19.29 14.14 35.94
C GLU A 623 18.48 13.49 37.06
N GLU A 624 19.18 12.78 37.96
CA GLU A 624 18.55 12.08 39.09
C GLU A 624 17.80 13.04 40.03
N SER A 625 18.33 14.26 40.20
CA SER A 625 17.72 15.37 40.94
C SER A 625 16.36 15.79 40.36
N GLU A 626 16.22 15.76 39.04
CA GLU A 626 14.99 16.13 38.35
C GLU A 626 13.95 15.01 38.45
N ILE A 627 14.37 13.74 38.38
CA ILE A 627 13.51 12.59 38.63
C ILE A 627 13.00 12.59 40.08
N GLU A 628 13.85 12.94 41.05
CA GLU A 628 13.46 13.07 42.46
C GLU A 628 12.48 14.22 42.68
N ARG A 629 12.70 15.38 42.05
CA ARG A 629 11.76 16.51 42.10
C ARG A 629 10.40 16.14 41.53
N ILE A 630 10.35 15.50 40.37
CA ILE A 630 9.11 15.07 39.73
C ILE A 630 8.40 14.01 40.58
N SER A 631 9.16 13.06 41.16
CA SER A 631 8.60 12.02 42.03
C SER A 631 8.01 12.60 43.32
N ALA A 632 8.67 13.59 43.93
CA ALA A 632 8.15 14.30 45.10
C ALA A 632 6.85 15.06 44.79
N LEU A 633 6.80 15.79 43.67
CA LEU A 633 5.59 16.50 43.22
C LEU A 633 4.44 15.54 42.92
N ALA A 634 4.74 14.42 42.25
CA ALA A 634 3.74 13.40 41.94
C ALA A 634 3.21 12.74 43.23
N ASN A 635 4.06 12.49 44.22
CA ASN A 635 3.66 11.98 45.53
C ASN A 635 2.81 12.98 46.33
N ILE A 636 3.05 14.29 46.22
CA ILE A 636 2.19 15.32 46.82
C ILE A 636 0.79 15.30 46.19
N GLY A 637 0.72 15.27 44.85
CA GLY A 637 -0.56 15.21 44.14
C GLY A 637 -1.37 13.95 44.47
N LEU A 638 -0.71 12.80 44.41
CA LEU A 638 -1.32 11.50 44.72
C LEU A 638 -1.68 11.37 46.21
N GLY A 639 -0.83 11.88 47.10
CA GLY A 639 -1.11 11.95 48.53
C GLY A 639 -2.37 12.76 48.82
N LYS A 640 -2.54 13.93 48.18
CA LYS A 640 -3.74 14.75 48.33
C LYS A 640 -5.01 14.03 47.85
N ALA A 641 -4.94 13.31 46.73
CA ALA A 641 -6.06 12.51 46.23
C ALA A 641 -6.45 11.39 47.21
N ARG A 642 -5.46 10.69 47.78
CA ARG A 642 -5.69 9.63 48.78
C ARG A 642 -6.24 10.17 50.09
N ALA A 643 -5.72 11.30 50.57
CA ALA A 643 -6.27 11.96 51.76
C ALA A 643 -7.72 12.38 51.53
N LYS A 644 -8.05 12.92 50.34
CA LYS A 644 -9.43 13.24 49.95
C LYS A 644 -10.34 12.01 49.98
N ALA A 645 -9.89 10.87 49.46
CA ALA A 645 -10.65 9.62 49.54
C ALA A 645 -10.93 9.21 51.00
N GLY A 646 -9.96 9.37 51.90
CA GLY A 646 -10.17 9.19 53.34
C GLY A 646 -11.19 10.16 53.93
N GLY A 647 -11.18 11.43 53.49
CA GLY A 647 -12.14 12.45 53.94
C GLY A 647 -13.55 12.21 53.45
N GLU A 648 -13.69 11.69 52.24
CA GLU A 648 -14.97 11.24 51.70
C GLU A 648 -15.51 10.06 52.50
N LEU A 649 -14.67 9.11 52.95
CA LEU A 649 -15.10 8.04 53.87
C LEU A 649 -15.58 8.60 55.21
N VAL A 650 -14.83 9.50 55.84
CA VAL A 650 -15.25 10.15 57.10
C VAL A 650 -16.59 10.86 56.93
N THR A 651 -16.76 11.61 55.85
CA THR A 651 -18.01 12.31 55.53
C THR A 651 -19.16 11.34 55.30
N SER A 652 -18.92 10.21 54.61
CA SER A 652 -19.95 9.20 54.32
C SER A 652 -20.45 8.47 55.57
N TYR A 653 -19.58 8.25 56.57
CA TYR A 653 -19.91 7.46 57.76
C TYR A 653 -20.28 8.31 58.97
N VAL A 654 -19.67 9.48 59.17
CA VAL A 654 -19.96 10.41 60.27
C VAL A 654 -21.03 11.46 59.86
N GLY A 655 -21.18 11.67 58.56
CA GLY A 655 -22.21 12.52 57.95
C GLY A 655 -21.74 13.94 57.60
N GLU A 656 -22.53 14.62 56.74
CA GLU A 656 -22.29 16.01 56.34
C GLU A 656 -22.22 16.93 57.58
N GLY A 657 -21.05 17.51 57.83
CA GLY A 657 -20.74 18.31 59.02
C GLY A 657 -19.64 17.72 59.93
N ALA A 658 -19.03 16.59 59.56
CA ALA A 658 -17.83 16.09 60.23
C ALA A 658 -16.68 17.10 60.15
N LYS A 659 -15.98 17.33 61.27
CA LYS A 659 -14.87 18.29 61.36
C LYS A 659 -13.58 17.62 60.88
N ILE A 660 -13.32 17.71 59.57
CA ILE A 660 -12.16 17.06 58.92
C ILE A 660 -11.04 18.09 58.70
N SER A 661 -9.82 17.74 59.09
CA SER A 661 -8.58 18.44 58.79
C SER A 661 -7.68 17.55 57.94
N TYR A 662 -7.06 18.10 56.89
CA TYR A 662 -6.08 17.38 56.09
C TYR A 662 -4.68 17.82 56.52
N ALA A 663 -3.82 16.86 56.86
CA ALA A 663 -2.45 17.16 57.23
C ALA A 663 -1.68 17.74 56.03
N LEU A 664 -0.83 18.74 56.31
CA LEU A 664 0.01 19.40 55.30
C LEU A 664 1.28 18.59 54.95
N SER A 665 1.63 17.60 55.78
CA SER A 665 2.76 16.71 55.58
C SER A 665 2.31 15.30 55.21
N ASN A 666 3.15 14.62 54.43
CA ASN A 666 2.96 13.22 54.10
C ASN A 666 3.70 12.32 55.11
N ILE A 667 3.16 11.14 55.38
CA ILE A 667 3.89 10.05 56.04
C ILE A 667 4.63 9.27 54.96
N GLU A 668 5.95 9.29 55.00
CA GLU A 668 6.79 8.51 54.10
C GLU A 668 7.03 7.11 54.68
N GLN A 669 6.52 6.08 54.02
CA GLN A 669 6.68 4.70 54.48
C GLN A 669 6.96 3.76 53.30
N ALA A 670 8.03 2.97 53.43
CA ALA A 670 8.41 2.03 52.38
C ALA A 670 7.35 0.94 52.21
N LYS A 671 6.88 0.74 50.98
CA LYS A 671 5.88 -0.29 50.61
C LYS A 671 4.48 -0.13 51.24
N ALA A 672 4.19 1.01 51.86
CA ALA A 672 2.87 1.35 52.38
C ALA A 672 2.31 2.56 51.66
N ARG A 673 1.04 2.52 51.28
CA ARG A 673 0.41 3.53 50.45
C ARG A 673 -1.04 3.72 50.86
N GLY A 674 -1.40 4.95 51.18
CA GLY A 674 -2.80 5.31 51.41
C GLY A 674 -2.93 6.51 52.31
N PHE A 675 -3.56 6.37 53.47
CA PHE A 675 -3.75 7.46 54.43
C PHE A 675 -4.00 6.93 55.84
N GLN A 676 -3.76 7.79 56.81
CA GLN A 676 -4.05 7.60 58.22
C GLN A 676 -5.17 8.54 58.63
N ILE A 677 -6.12 8.06 59.44
CA ILE A 677 -7.14 8.89 60.07
C ILE A 677 -6.86 8.91 61.57
N LYS A 678 -6.67 10.09 62.15
CA LYS A 678 -6.60 10.32 63.60
C LYS A 678 -7.88 11.00 64.08
N VAL A 679 -8.34 10.63 65.27
CA VAL A 679 -9.55 11.18 65.90
C VAL A 679 -9.16 11.94 67.16
N TYR A 680 -9.74 13.12 67.31
CA TYR A 680 -9.56 14.03 68.44
C TYR A 680 -10.91 14.46 69.02
N ARG A 681 -10.94 14.89 70.27
CA ARG A 681 -12.11 15.49 70.91
C ARG A 681 -11.77 16.80 71.57
#